data_AF-A0A7X8KGE4-F1
#
_entry.id   AF-A0A7X8KGE4-F1
#
_cell.length_a   1.000
_cell.length_b   1.000
_cell.length_c   1.000
_cell.angle_alpha   90.00
_cell.angle_beta   90.00
_cell.angle_gamma   90.00
#
_symmetry.space_group_name_H-M   'P 1'
#
loop_
_entity.id
_entity.type
_entity.pdbx_description
1 polymer ?
#
loop_
_entity_poly.entity_id
_entity_poly.type
_entity_poly.pdbx_seq_one_letter_code
_entity_poly.pdbx_strand_id
1 'polypeptide(L)'
;MNTINVILNGKVVKAKENETILELASRNGYKIPTLCHDPRLKPFASCFVCVVEVKNMKGFQPSCSTIVTEGMEIDTENDNVKKSRKAALELILSNHYADCYGPCRQTCPANVDVQGYISLIEKGLYKEAVALIKESNPLPAICGRVCVRPCELACRRNLLNEKNAVGIDYLKRFAADIDLETDNHYKPEIAAPTGKKVAIIGGGPGGLSAAYWLAQKGHKVDIFEAMAHPGGWLRYGIPEYRLPNNIIEKEIATITELGVNIFTNKKLGENISYKEIKDKYDAIILTIGSQKGTLVGVDGEDAEGVLSGIDFLRNMEVTGKKPNFEGKKIIIVGGGNTAMDCCRTSIRCGSKDVTVVYRRTEAEMPANPIEIHESKIESVKYKFLTAPVKILKDENGKLKSMVCQQMKLGEPDASGRRRPIPIDNSEFEINADFILAAIGQKTDVNFINDINSNSTDGELKLNKWGDIDVNKETLETGISNVFAAGDSVTGPATIIEAIAQAKIAANSCHSFLIGKKPEAPKTEFISKKENFRVQNKDEYDGLFAHQEREEMPVLDADNRLNFNEVELGYKSEDIAKKEADRCLECGCGAVLTCDLKKFATEYNAKQNHFSGNFKNYSVDFSHPFIEIDRNKCILCGRCIRICNEIVGASALGFVNRGFDTIVAPSMGKSLLDTKCENCGLCISTCPTGAISENKIFKIAPIKTNKFNTICNYCSIGCSLEISNISDFVYEVNGNKGLINKFGIICSKGKFGYHYINDSSRLLSPLLKVNNEWKEITWEEAFKTIAKNIKSSNPDENTFMAGARLTNEELYYIQKIARAAVKTNNIGSFHYLGNSDNYFKNNAISYPLEGIKYAKSIWILGSQMAKTNAVASYGIQKMRSSEEIPVTLFVENNDSSMNHKADKVIRLKSKYAFIKALNYYIISNNIEHKCYISDHATGFDEYKSNLLKENYEKLISETGLEKDEFEKLANEYRYTLDLILVYSESDTSANCAKEISNLIMLCGKKDDFVSDVMVLKTKNNSQGLFDNGINPNIAPGGKNLKNSIEILEKVWKTNNLNRNSNADLKELLENKKVKNLFIFGEDPIGTAINKNEATNLFNPNSFTVVADYFMTETAKLASLVLPMAFPFETGGTFTNTQRVIQNFNAEMKPKTGKTNIEVLNGIAAEFGLNTFSSNNEIFNEFISILAEKDNSMPTFEYTNSDNLNKLFLFGADNLGLRFYNQTQDLAK
;
A
#
# COMPACT_ATOMS: atom_id res chain seq x y z
N MET A 1 21.59 8.84 -36.99
CA MET A 1 20.39 9.66 -36.78
C MET A 1 20.77 11.10 -37.04
N ASN A 2 20.05 11.78 -37.94
CA ASN A 2 20.23 13.21 -38.15
C ASN A 2 19.68 13.96 -36.93
N THR A 3 20.32 15.05 -36.55
CA THR A 3 19.87 15.94 -35.47
C THR A 3 19.53 17.30 -36.04
N ILE A 4 18.43 17.88 -35.58
CA ILE A 4 17.93 19.19 -36.04
C ILE A 4 18.01 20.21 -34.90
N ASN A 5 18.11 21.50 -35.21
CA ASN A 5 18.11 22.55 -34.19
C ASN A 5 16.70 23.06 -33.91
N VAL A 6 16.39 23.24 -32.64
CA VAL A 6 15.11 23.77 -32.15
C VAL A 6 15.42 24.82 -31.07
N ILE A 7 14.63 25.89 -31.01
CA ILE A 7 14.71 26.91 -29.95
C ILE A 7 13.65 26.56 -28.90
N LEU A 8 14.05 26.04 -27.75
CA LEU A 8 13.16 25.68 -26.64
C LEU A 8 13.36 26.66 -25.48
N ASN A 9 12.31 27.41 -25.12
CA ASN A 9 12.33 28.43 -24.07
C ASN A 9 13.53 29.39 -24.21
N GLY A 10 13.76 29.86 -25.45
CA GLY A 10 14.85 30.76 -25.80
C GLY A 10 16.23 30.11 -25.93
N LYS A 11 16.38 28.80 -25.73
CA LYS A 11 17.66 28.07 -25.85
C LYS A 11 17.69 27.17 -27.07
N VAL A 12 18.78 27.21 -27.83
CA VAL A 12 19.01 26.28 -28.95
C VAL A 12 19.35 24.90 -28.40
N VAL A 13 18.57 23.89 -28.77
CA VAL A 13 18.74 22.49 -28.38
C VAL A 13 18.74 21.58 -29.61
N LYS A 14 19.41 20.42 -29.50
CA LYS A 14 19.43 19.40 -30.56
C LYS A 14 18.28 18.42 -30.38
N ALA A 15 17.42 18.29 -31.38
CA ALA A 15 16.33 17.31 -31.41
C ALA A 15 16.68 16.13 -32.32
N LYS A 16 16.13 14.94 -32.00
CA LYS A 16 16.20 13.77 -32.88
C LYS A 16 15.10 13.86 -33.93
N GLU A 17 15.37 13.34 -35.12
CA GLU A 17 14.36 13.19 -36.16
C GLU A 17 13.16 12.35 -35.64
N ASN A 18 11.93 12.81 -35.90
CA ASN A 18 10.67 12.23 -35.38
C ASN A 18 10.47 12.30 -33.85
N GLU A 19 11.26 13.09 -33.12
CA GLU A 19 11.04 13.36 -31.68
C GLU A 19 9.85 14.31 -31.50
N THR A 20 8.99 14.05 -30.50
CA THR A 20 7.91 14.96 -30.13
C THR A 20 8.45 16.15 -29.33
N ILE A 21 7.71 17.26 -29.29
CA ILE A 21 8.06 18.40 -28.42
C ILE A 21 8.15 17.96 -26.95
N LEU A 22 7.26 17.07 -26.50
CA LEU A 22 7.25 16.56 -25.12
C LEU A 22 8.53 15.79 -24.78
N GLU A 23 8.99 14.92 -25.68
CA GLU A 23 10.23 14.16 -25.50
C GLU A 23 11.45 15.08 -25.51
N LEU A 24 11.51 16.03 -26.45
CA LEU A 24 12.56 17.04 -26.51
C LEU A 24 12.61 17.85 -25.22
N ALA A 25 11.47 18.34 -24.74
CA ALA A 25 11.36 19.12 -23.52
C ALA A 25 11.83 18.30 -22.30
N SER A 26 11.35 17.06 -22.17
CA SER A 26 11.71 16.17 -21.07
C SER A 26 13.21 15.88 -21.03
N ARG A 27 13.85 15.66 -22.19
CA ARG A 27 15.30 15.40 -22.27
C ARG A 27 16.14 16.63 -21.92
N ASN A 28 15.59 17.83 -22.08
CA ASN A 28 16.24 19.09 -21.71
C ASN A 28 15.82 19.62 -20.33
N GLY A 29 15.14 18.80 -19.52
CA GLY A 29 14.77 19.14 -18.14
C GLY A 29 13.53 20.04 -18.01
N TYR A 30 12.79 20.29 -19.09
CA TYR A 30 11.53 21.01 -19.05
C TYR A 30 10.36 20.05 -18.82
N LYS A 31 9.52 20.37 -17.84
CA LYS A 31 8.40 19.52 -17.44
C LYS A 31 7.10 20.07 -18.01
N ILE A 32 6.51 19.36 -18.96
CA ILE A 32 5.19 19.69 -19.51
C ILE A 32 4.16 18.73 -18.87
N PRO A 33 3.07 19.25 -18.27
CA PRO A 33 2.06 18.39 -17.62
C PRO A 33 1.26 17.59 -18.66
N THR A 34 0.97 16.32 -18.35
CA THR A 34 0.17 15.45 -19.22
C THR A 34 -0.77 14.58 -18.40
N LEU A 35 -2.00 14.37 -18.89
CA LEU A 35 -2.97 13.45 -18.26
C LEU A 35 -3.26 12.24 -19.16
N CYS A 36 -3.37 12.44 -20.48
CA CYS A 36 -3.70 11.40 -21.45
C CYS A 36 -2.48 10.71 -22.09
N HIS A 37 -1.25 11.13 -21.76
CA HIS A 37 -0.03 10.53 -22.27
C HIS A 37 0.45 9.41 -21.34
N ASP A 38 0.94 8.32 -21.93
CA ASP A 38 1.66 7.24 -21.25
C ASP A 38 2.83 6.84 -22.14
N PRO A 39 4.06 6.71 -21.61
CA PRO A 39 5.24 6.40 -22.43
C PRO A 39 5.18 5.00 -23.07
N ARG A 40 4.24 4.14 -22.68
CA ARG A 40 4.02 2.83 -23.31
C ARG A 40 3.14 2.89 -24.55
N LEU A 41 2.46 4.02 -24.81
CA LEU A 41 1.43 4.18 -25.83
C LEU A 41 1.83 5.25 -26.86
N LYS A 42 1.28 5.16 -28.09
CA LYS A 42 1.38 6.26 -29.07
C LYS A 42 0.69 7.54 -28.53
N PRO A 43 1.02 8.75 -29.01
CA PRO A 43 0.32 9.97 -28.60
C PRO A 43 -1.19 9.97 -28.93
N PHE A 44 -2.03 10.59 -28.07
CA PHE A 44 -3.49 10.71 -28.27
C PHE A 44 -4.03 12.15 -28.25
N ALA A 45 -3.32 13.07 -27.57
CA ALA A 45 -3.61 14.51 -27.54
C ALA A 45 -5.06 14.93 -27.16
N SER A 46 -5.73 14.23 -26.24
CA SER A 46 -7.12 14.56 -25.86
C SER A 46 -7.28 15.52 -24.67
N CYS A 47 -6.33 15.56 -23.73
CA CYS A 47 -6.51 16.33 -22.49
C CYS A 47 -6.17 17.83 -22.62
N PHE A 48 -5.42 18.23 -23.65
CA PHE A 48 -4.91 19.60 -23.86
C PHE A 48 -4.13 20.24 -22.70
N VAL A 49 -3.81 19.51 -21.63
CA VAL A 49 -2.95 20.01 -20.54
C VAL A 49 -1.49 20.16 -21.00
N CYS A 50 -1.08 19.38 -22.01
CA CYS A 50 0.29 19.39 -22.53
C CYS A 50 0.59 20.49 -23.54
N VAL A 51 -0.29 21.47 -23.69
CA VAL A 51 -0.16 22.50 -24.71
C VAL A 51 1.07 23.38 -24.51
N VAL A 52 1.64 23.83 -25.63
CA VAL A 52 2.77 24.76 -25.73
C VAL A 52 2.45 25.79 -26.81
N GLU A 53 3.16 26.92 -26.79
CA GLU A 53 3.13 27.89 -27.87
C GLU A 53 4.30 27.61 -28.82
N VAL A 54 4.02 27.56 -30.12
CA VAL A 54 5.04 27.41 -31.16
C VAL A 54 4.94 28.62 -32.08
N LYS A 55 6.03 29.37 -32.21
CA LYS A 55 6.05 30.59 -33.01
C LYS A 55 5.70 30.28 -34.47
N ASN A 56 4.92 31.16 -35.07
CA ASN A 56 4.40 31.03 -36.44
C ASN A 56 3.43 29.84 -36.66
N MET A 57 3.01 29.12 -35.61
CA MET A 57 1.89 28.18 -35.67
C MET A 57 0.62 28.81 -35.09
N LYS A 58 -0.53 28.49 -35.67
CA LYS A 58 -1.82 29.03 -35.21
C LYS A 58 -2.32 28.26 -33.97
N GLY A 59 -2.55 28.99 -32.89
CA GLY A 59 -3.05 28.42 -31.64
C GLY A 59 -2.03 27.54 -30.92
N PHE A 60 -2.41 27.02 -29.75
CA PHE A 60 -1.53 26.16 -28.97
C PHE A 60 -1.40 24.76 -29.55
N GLN A 61 -0.20 24.21 -29.50
CA GLN A 61 0.10 22.89 -30.05
C GLN A 61 0.22 21.86 -28.92
N PRO A 62 -0.36 20.64 -29.08
CA PRO A 62 -0.17 19.57 -28.12
C PRO A 62 1.26 19.03 -28.21
N SER A 63 2.07 19.28 -27.18
CA SER A 63 3.49 18.85 -27.19
C SER A 63 3.68 17.34 -27.34
N CYS A 64 2.72 16.54 -26.85
CA CYS A 64 2.82 15.08 -26.86
C CYS A 64 2.72 14.44 -28.24
N SER A 65 2.16 15.13 -29.24
CA SER A 65 1.97 14.60 -30.60
C SER A 65 2.59 15.47 -31.70
N THR A 66 3.05 16.67 -31.37
CA THR A 66 3.68 17.58 -32.34
C THR A 66 5.14 17.15 -32.53
N ILE A 67 5.51 16.79 -33.75
CA ILE A 67 6.88 16.43 -34.13
C ILE A 67 7.72 17.69 -34.32
N VAL A 68 8.93 17.67 -33.79
CA VAL A 68 9.88 18.79 -33.91
C VAL A 68 10.42 18.91 -35.33
N THR A 69 10.55 20.14 -35.82
CA THR A 69 11.15 20.47 -37.13
C THR A 69 12.30 21.46 -36.97
N GLU A 70 13.19 21.52 -37.95
CA GLU A 70 14.33 22.45 -37.93
C GLU A 70 13.86 23.90 -37.77
N GLY A 71 14.52 24.64 -36.88
CA GLY A 71 14.23 26.05 -36.60
C GLY A 71 12.96 26.31 -35.80
N MET A 72 12.24 25.27 -35.32
CA MET A 72 11.03 25.44 -34.52
C MET A 72 11.34 26.21 -33.22
N GLU A 73 10.54 27.24 -32.91
CA GLU A 73 10.68 28.05 -31.67
C GLU A 73 9.48 27.79 -30.76
N ILE A 74 9.75 27.25 -29.57
CA ILE A 74 8.78 26.66 -28.65
C ILE A 74 8.89 27.36 -27.30
N ASP A 75 7.75 27.83 -26.78
CA ASP A 75 7.59 28.34 -25.42
C ASP A 75 6.63 27.45 -24.64
N THR A 76 7.10 26.92 -23.51
CA THR A 76 6.34 25.99 -22.68
C THR A 76 5.77 26.62 -21.42
N GLU A 77 6.10 27.88 -21.10
CA GLU A 77 5.92 28.46 -19.76
C GLU A 77 5.31 29.87 -19.71
N ASN A 78 5.05 30.50 -20.86
CA ASN A 78 4.42 31.82 -20.86
C ASN A 78 3.00 31.84 -20.25
N ASP A 79 2.53 33.03 -19.93
CA ASP A 79 1.25 33.22 -19.24
C ASP A 79 0.03 32.73 -20.04
N ASN A 80 0.10 32.78 -21.36
CA ASN A 80 -0.97 32.31 -22.24
C ASN A 80 -1.08 30.77 -22.18
N VAL A 81 0.07 30.08 -22.21
CA VAL A 81 0.14 28.63 -22.01
C VAL A 81 -0.42 28.24 -20.65
N LYS A 82 -0.02 28.93 -19.57
CA LYS A 82 -0.51 28.66 -18.20
C LYS A 82 -2.02 28.87 -18.08
N LYS A 83 -2.57 29.94 -18.66
CA LYS A 83 -4.03 30.19 -18.71
C LYS A 83 -4.77 29.09 -19.48
N SER A 84 -4.24 28.66 -20.63
CA SER A 84 -4.83 27.58 -21.42
C SER A 84 -4.84 26.25 -20.65
N ARG A 85 -3.75 25.91 -19.96
CA ARG A 85 -3.66 24.70 -19.13
C ARG A 85 -4.67 24.73 -17.97
N LYS A 86 -4.77 25.88 -17.28
CA LYS A 86 -5.75 26.10 -16.23
C LYS A 86 -7.18 25.90 -16.73
N ALA A 87 -7.55 26.50 -17.85
CA ALA A 87 -8.88 26.36 -18.44
C ALA A 87 -9.20 24.90 -18.80
N ALA A 88 -8.23 24.15 -19.36
CA ALA A 88 -8.39 22.72 -19.65
C ALA A 88 -8.64 21.90 -18.37
N LEU A 89 -7.91 22.18 -17.29
CA LEU A 89 -8.12 21.53 -15.99
C LEU A 89 -9.49 21.86 -15.40
N GLU A 90 -9.92 23.11 -15.43
CA GLU A 90 -11.22 23.54 -14.91
C GLU A 90 -12.39 22.90 -15.67
N LEU A 91 -12.26 22.75 -17.00
CA LEU A 91 -13.23 22.01 -17.81
C LEU A 91 -13.29 20.53 -17.43
N ILE A 92 -12.15 19.87 -17.25
CA ILE A 92 -12.11 18.47 -16.79
C ILE A 92 -12.75 18.34 -15.40
N LEU A 93 -12.46 19.27 -14.49
CA LEU A 93 -12.97 19.26 -13.12
C LEU A 93 -14.49 19.50 -13.03
N SER A 94 -15.08 20.19 -14.02
CA SER A 94 -16.52 20.48 -14.07
C SER A 94 -17.41 19.23 -14.16
N ASN A 95 -16.83 18.06 -14.45
CA ASN A 95 -17.53 16.77 -14.47
C ASN A 95 -16.87 15.71 -13.55
N HIS A 96 -15.93 16.12 -12.69
CA HIS A 96 -15.21 15.23 -11.77
C HIS A 96 -15.96 15.10 -10.43
N TYR A 97 -17.03 14.31 -10.39
CA TYR A 97 -17.93 14.15 -9.23
C TYR A 97 -17.36 13.20 -8.16
N ALA A 98 -16.22 13.54 -7.57
CA ALA A 98 -15.53 12.70 -6.58
C ALA A 98 -14.96 13.49 -5.40
N ASP A 99 -14.71 12.82 -4.28
CA ASP A 99 -14.07 13.43 -3.11
C ASP A 99 -12.59 13.06 -3.05
N CYS A 100 -11.73 14.08 -2.92
CA CYS A 100 -10.32 13.84 -2.65
C CYS A 100 -10.11 13.26 -1.24
N TYR A 101 -10.78 13.84 -0.24
CA TYR A 101 -10.73 13.40 1.16
C TYR A 101 -12.13 13.18 1.69
N GLY A 102 -12.31 12.20 2.59
CA GLY A 102 -13.60 12.00 3.26
C GLY A 102 -14.03 13.22 4.10
N PRO A 103 -15.34 13.44 4.29
CA PRO A 103 -15.86 14.60 5.03
C PRO A 103 -15.35 14.65 6.47
N CYS A 104 -15.10 13.47 7.08
CA CYS A 104 -14.54 13.33 8.43
C CYS A 104 -13.16 14.01 8.59
N ARG A 105 -12.31 13.99 7.56
CA ARG A 105 -11.03 14.71 7.55
C ARG A 105 -11.22 16.19 7.28
N GLN A 106 -12.07 16.53 6.31
CA GLN A 106 -12.28 17.92 5.87
C GLN A 106 -12.89 18.81 6.95
N THR A 107 -13.76 18.25 7.80
CA THR A 107 -14.39 19.00 8.91
C THR A 107 -13.53 19.04 10.17
N CYS A 108 -12.46 18.24 10.25
CA CYS A 108 -11.59 18.20 11.41
C CYS A 108 -10.66 19.42 11.38
N PRO A 109 -10.68 20.30 12.39
CA PRO A 109 -9.83 21.50 12.39
C PRO A 109 -8.33 21.19 12.23
N ALA A 110 -7.88 20.08 12.81
CA ALA A 110 -6.49 19.62 12.69
C ALA A 110 -6.22 18.79 11.42
N ASN A 111 -7.23 18.53 10.57
CA ASN A 111 -7.12 17.71 9.36
C ASN A 111 -6.61 16.27 9.60
N VAL A 112 -6.97 15.67 10.74
CA VAL A 112 -6.60 14.28 11.10
C VAL A 112 -7.09 13.30 10.03
N ASP A 113 -6.22 12.38 9.61
CA ASP A 113 -6.52 11.39 8.58
C ASP A 113 -7.36 10.22 9.10
N VAL A 114 -8.66 10.47 9.27
CA VAL A 114 -9.61 9.50 9.83
C VAL A 114 -9.69 8.21 9.03
N GLN A 115 -9.83 8.29 7.71
CA GLN A 115 -9.90 7.10 6.86
C GLN A 115 -8.59 6.30 6.92
N GLY A 116 -7.46 6.99 6.94
CA GLY A 116 -6.12 6.44 7.13
C GLY A 116 -5.99 5.55 8.36
N TYR A 117 -6.20 6.12 9.55
CA TYR A 117 -5.95 5.35 10.77
C TYR A 117 -7.00 4.25 10.99
N ILE A 118 -8.25 4.42 10.53
CA ILE A 118 -9.25 3.35 10.59
C ILE A 118 -8.84 2.16 9.71
N SER A 119 -8.31 2.43 8.51
CA SER A 119 -7.77 1.38 7.63
C SER A 119 -6.56 0.65 8.24
N LEU A 120 -5.78 1.32 9.08
CA LEU A 120 -4.65 0.70 9.80
C LEU A 120 -5.13 -0.14 11.00
N ILE A 121 -6.14 0.33 11.72
CA ILE A 121 -6.79 -0.41 12.82
C ILE A 121 -7.42 -1.71 12.31
N GLU A 122 -8.11 -1.69 11.17
CA GLU A 122 -8.66 -2.90 10.52
C GLU A 122 -7.57 -3.96 10.29
N LYS A 123 -6.36 -3.54 9.94
CA LYS A 123 -5.20 -4.42 9.69
C LYS A 123 -4.42 -4.79 10.96
N GLY A 124 -4.82 -4.32 12.14
CA GLY A 124 -4.10 -4.52 13.40
C GLY A 124 -2.81 -3.72 13.53
N LEU A 125 -2.61 -2.69 12.71
CA LEU A 125 -1.42 -1.82 12.70
C LEU A 125 -1.62 -0.61 13.63
N TYR A 126 -1.80 -0.86 14.93
CA TYR A 126 -2.17 0.18 15.90
C TYR A 126 -1.09 1.24 16.11
N LYS A 127 0.18 0.83 16.16
CA LYS A 127 1.32 1.75 16.28
C LYS A 127 1.40 2.68 15.08
N GLU A 128 1.23 2.15 13.88
CA GLU A 128 1.21 2.92 12.64
C GLU A 128 -0.04 3.82 12.55
N ALA A 129 -1.18 3.36 13.07
CA ALA A 129 -2.38 4.18 13.19
C ALA A 129 -2.14 5.41 14.08
N VAL A 130 -1.52 5.21 15.25
CA VAL A 130 -1.15 6.31 16.16
C VAL A 130 -0.10 7.22 15.54
N ALA A 131 0.90 6.68 14.83
CA ALA A 131 1.87 7.45 14.09
C ALA A 131 1.20 8.41 13.09
N LEU A 132 0.23 7.89 12.31
CA LEU A 132 -0.53 8.68 11.34
C LEU A 132 -1.40 9.75 12.01
N ILE A 133 -2.02 9.44 13.15
CA ILE A 133 -2.79 10.43 13.92
C ILE A 133 -1.86 11.56 14.41
N LYS A 134 -0.69 11.20 14.96
CA LYS A 134 0.30 12.13 15.50
C LYS A 134 0.98 13.03 14.45
N GLU A 135 0.83 12.76 13.15
CA GLU A 135 1.18 13.74 12.11
C GLU A 135 0.39 15.05 12.24
N SER A 136 -0.82 15.00 12.78
CA SER A 136 -1.72 16.16 12.89
C SER A 136 -2.34 16.38 14.27
N ASN A 137 -2.33 15.36 15.14
CA ASN A 137 -2.81 15.44 16.51
C ASN A 137 -1.84 14.71 17.45
N PRO A 138 -1.00 15.42 18.22
CA PRO A 138 -0.04 14.81 19.13
C PRO A 138 -0.67 14.27 20.43
N LEU A 139 -1.97 14.50 20.65
CA LEU A 139 -2.72 14.09 21.84
C LEU A 139 -3.87 13.12 21.51
N PRO A 140 -3.62 11.99 20.82
CA PRO A 140 -4.67 11.06 20.41
C PRO A 140 -5.43 10.41 21.57
N ALA A 141 -4.79 10.05 22.68
CA ALA A 141 -5.42 9.35 23.80
C ALA A 141 -6.37 10.28 24.58
N ILE A 142 -5.97 11.55 24.77
CA ILE A 142 -6.83 12.61 25.32
C ILE A 142 -7.97 12.90 24.35
N CYS A 143 -7.69 13.11 23.06
CA CYS A 143 -8.74 13.41 22.08
C CYS A 143 -9.75 12.27 21.95
N GLY A 144 -9.34 11.01 22.07
CA GLY A 144 -10.22 9.84 22.03
C GLY A 144 -11.24 9.77 23.18
N ARG A 145 -11.09 10.63 24.21
CA ARG A 145 -12.00 10.72 25.36
C ARG A 145 -12.89 11.96 25.31
N VAL A 146 -12.34 13.10 24.92
CA VAL A 146 -13.00 14.41 25.13
C VAL A 146 -13.17 15.26 23.86
N CYS A 147 -12.89 14.72 22.67
CA CYS A 147 -13.13 15.44 21.42
C CYS A 147 -14.63 15.74 21.21
N VAL A 148 -14.94 16.83 20.52
CA VAL A 148 -16.33 17.19 20.13
C VAL A 148 -16.81 16.48 18.86
N ARG A 149 -15.98 15.61 18.28
CA ARG A 149 -16.30 14.67 17.19
C ARG A 149 -17.00 15.30 15.97
N PRO A 150 -16.50 16.43 15.39
CA PRO A 150 -17.11 17.00 14.19
C PRO A 150 -17.04 16.03 13.01
N CYS A 151 -16.02 15.16 13.01
CA CYS A 151 -15.84 14.08 12.05
C CYS A 151 -16.97 13.04 12.06
N GLU A 152 -17.55 12.73 13.22
CA GLU A 152 -18.69 11.81 13.33
C GLU A 152 -19.98 12.48 12.85
N LEU A 153 -20.17 13.77 13.15
CA LEU A 153 -21.32 14.54 12.67
C LEU A 153 -21.37 14.62 11.13
N ALA A 154 -20.21 14.85 10.50
CA ALA A 154 -20.10 14.91 9.04
C ALA A 154 -20.01 13.52 8.36
N CYS A 155 -20.03 12.43 9.12
CA CYS A 155 -19.89 11.08 8.56
C CYS A 155 -21.10 10.74 7.68
N ARG A 156 -20.85 10.34 6.42
CA ARG A 156 -21.92 9.98 5.46
C ARG A 156 -22.70 8.73 5.87
N ARG A 157 -22.19 7.94 6.83
CA ARG A 157 -22.96 6.83 7.40
C ARG A 157 -24.23 7.30 8.12
N ASN A 158 -24.28 8.55 8.58
CA ASN A 158 -25.50 9.19 9.10
C ASN A 158 -26.62 9.30 8.05
N LEU A 159 -26.30 9.19 6.76
CA LEU A 159 -27.28 9.21 5.66
C LEU A 159 -27.93 7.84 5.42
N LEU A 160 -27.41 6.76 6.00
CA LEU A 160 -28.03 5.43 5.93
C LEU A 160 -29.22 5.30 6.89
N ASN A 161 -30.04 4.27 6.71
CA ASN A 161 -31.22 4.00 7.55
C ASN A 161 -30.91 3.90 9.06
N GLU A 162 -29.74 3.40 9.41
CA GLU A 162 -29.27 3.26 10.79
C GLU A 162 -28.92 4.59 11.49
N LYS A 163 -28.71 5.68 10.73
CA LYS A 163 -28.44 7.04 11.24
C LYS A 163 -27.31 7.16 12.29
N ASN A 164 -26.35 6.24 12.26
CA ASN A 164 -25.24 6.21 13.20
C ASN A 164 -23.91 6.32 12.47
N ALA A 165 -23.11 7.31 12.87
CA ALA A 165 -21.75 7.48 12.39
C ALA A 165 -20.88 6.28 12.76
N VAL A 166 -19.73 6.17 12.09
CA VAL A 166 -18.62 5.34 12.57
C VAL A 166 -18.12 5.90 13.91
N GLY A 167 -17.80 5.05 14.87
CA GLY A 167 -17.15 5.35 16.14
C GLY A 167 -15.70 5.78 15.97
N ILE A 168 -15.49 6.87 15.22
CA ILE A 168 -14.19 7.43 14.85
C ILE A 168 -13.36 7.76 16.08
N ASP A 169 -13.99 8.31 17.12
CA ASP A 169 -13.31 8.67 18.37
C ASP A 169 -12.98 7.43 19.21
N TYR A 170 -13.87 6.43 19.21
CA TYR A 170 -13.70 5.17 19.92
C TYR A 170 -12.52 4.36 19.35
N LEU A 171 -12.42 4.29 18.03
CA LEU A 171 -11.29 3.67 17.33
C LEU A 171 -9.97 4.39 17.60
N LYS A 172 -9.99 5.74 17.65
CA LYS A 172 -8.81 6.55 18.00
C LYS A 172 -8.35 6.25 19.41
N ARG A 173 -9.27 6.21 20.38
CA ARG A 173 -8.98 5.84 21.76
C ARG A 173 -8.38 4.45 21.83
N PHE A 174 -9.01 3.47 21.21
CA PHE A 174 -8.55 2.07 21.23
C PHE A 174 -7.10 1.94 20.74
N ALA A 175 -6.76 2.53 19.59
CA ALA A 175 -5.40 2.48 19.06
C ALA A 175 -4.40 3.22 19.96
N ALA A 176 -4.78 4.39 20.51
CA ALA A 176 -3.91 5.19 21.36
C ALA A 176 -3.64 4.54 22.73
N ASP A 177 -4.66 3.92 23.33
CA ASP A 177 -4.54 3.22 24.60
C ASP A 177 -3.62 1.99 24.44
N ILE A 178 -3.80 1.19 23.38
CA ILE A 178 -2.89 0.08 23.06
C ILE A 178 -1.45 0.56 22.89
N ASP A 179 -1.21 1.61 22.09
CA ASP A 179 0.14 2.13 21.87
C ASP A 179 0.79 2.54 23.19
N LEU A 180 0.09 3.30 24.04
CA LEU A 180 0.58 3.76 25.35
C LEU A 180 0.79 2.66 26.40
N GLU A 181 0.18 1.49 26.23
CA GLU A 181 0.37 0.34 27.12
C GLU A 181 1.60 -0.51 26.74
N THR A 182 2.13 -0.35 25.53
CA THR A 182 3.31 -1.08 25.08
C THR A 182 4.61 -0.34 25.39
N ASP A 183 5.67 -1.08 25.76
CA ASP A 183 7.02 -0.53 25.95
C ASP A 183 7.63 0.05 24.66
N ASN A 184 7.05 -0.29 23.50
CA ASN A 184 7.48 0.13 22.17
C ASN A 184 6.44 1.05 21.50
N HIS A 185 5.82 1.94 22.28
CA HIS A 185 4.90 2.95 21.77
C HIS A 185 5.53 3.82 20.68
N TYR A 186 4.70 4.45 19.84
CA TYR A 186 5.20 5.28 18.75
C TYR A 186 5.94 6.51 19.26
N LYS A 187 7.20 6.63 18.81
CA LYS A 187 8.05 7.81 18.95
C LYS A 187 8.42 8.33 17.57
N PRO A 188 8.21 9.63 17.27
CA PRO A 188 8.62 10.21 16.01
C PRO A 188 10.15 10.33 15.92
N GLU A 189 10.66 10.36 14.68
CA GLU A 189 12.06 10.71 14.44
C GLU A 189 12.29 12.21 14.70
N ILE A 190 13.42 12.52 15.32
CA ILE A 190 13.85 13.89 15.63
C ILE A 190 14.94 14.28 14.63
N ALA A 191 14.76 15.42 13.96
CA ALA A 191 15.76 15.97 13.06
C ALA A 191 17.04 16.39 13.81
N ALA A 192 18.15 16.53 13.09
CA ALA A 192 19.41 16.95 13.67
C ALA A 192 19.27 18.27 14.46
N PRO A 193 19.97 18.42 15.61
CA PRO A 193 19.88 19.63 16.43
C PRO A 193 20.18 20.90 15.63
N THR A 194 19.25 21.85 15.68
CA THR A 194 19.35 23.14 14.98
C THR A 194 20.20 24.17 15.71
N GLY A 195 20.50 23.93 17.00
CA GLY A 195 21.12 24.89 17.90
C GLY A 195 20.18 26.01 18.38
N LYS A 196 18.93 26.04 17.91
CA LYS A 196 17.93 27.05 18.26
C LYS A 196 17.09 26.65 19.47
N LYS A 197 16.73 27.63 20.31
CA LYS A 197 15.95 27.45 21.52
C LYS A 197 14.60 28.16 21.43
N VAL A 198 13.53 27.49 21.82
CA VAL A 198 12.16 28.04 21.83
C VAL A 198 11.55 27.94 23.22
N ALA A 199 11.00 29.06 23.72
CA ALA A 199 10.20 29.07 24.94
C ALA A 199 8.71 29.03 24.59
N ILE A 200 7.98 28.12 25.22
CA ILE A 200 6.53 28.02 25.10
C ILE A 200 5.90 28.41 26.43
N ILE A 201 4.97 29.35 26.41
CA ILE A 201 4.31 29.85 27.62
C ILE A 201 2.93 29.22 27.71
N GLY A 202 2.75 28.32 28.69
CA GLY A 202 1.55 27.52 28.90
C GLY A 202 1.72 26.07 28.44
N GLY A 203 1.49 25.11 29.35
CA GLY A 203 1.57 23.67 29.12
C GLY A 203 0.22 23.01 28.84
N GLY A 204 -0.72 23.76 28.24
CA GLY A 204 -2.01 23.24 27.75
C GLY A 204 -1.91 22.54 26.39
N PRO A 205 -3.04 22.17 25.76
CA PRO A 205 -3.05 21.40 24.51
C PRO A 205 -2.30 22.12 23.38
N GLY A 206 -2.44 23.45 23.27
CA GLY A 206 -1.70 24.24 22.28
C GLY A 206 -0.18 24.22 22.52
N GLY A 207 0.26 24.40 23.76
CA GLY A 207 1.68 24.42 24.11
C GLY A 207 2.36 23.07 23.98
N LEU A 208 1.72 22.01 24.49
CA LEU A 208 2.18 20.62 24.32
C LEU A 208 2.31 20.25 22.84
N SER A 209 1.33 20.63 22.02
CA SER A 209 1.35 20.34 20.58
C SER A 209 2.44 21.12 19.85
N ALA A 210 2.59 22.41 20.14
CA ALA A 210 3.66 23.22 19.55
C ALA A 210 5.04 22.68 19.92
N ALA A 211 5.21 22.23 21.18
CA ALA A 211 6.45 21.64 21.66
C ALA A 211 6.79 20.35 20.92
N TYR A 212 5.79 19.47 20.73
CA TYR A 212 5.94 18.22 19.99
C TYR A 212 6.52 18.45 18.58
N TRP A 213 5.90 19.32 17.78
CA TRP A 213 6.36 19.57 16.40
C TRP A 213 7.69 20.32 16.34
N LEU A 214 7.96 21.28 17.23
CA LEU A 214 9.25 21.99 17.26
C LEU A 214 10.39 21.06 17.68
N ALA A 215 10.16 20.16 18.63
CA ALA A 215 11.13 19.15 19.05
C ALA A 215 11.47 18.21 17.89
N GLN A 216 10.48 17.74 17.12
CA GLN A 216 10.70 16.93 15.91
C GLN A 216 11.60 17.64 14.88
N LYS A 217 11.53 18.99 14.80
CA LYS A 217 12.38 19.80 13.90
C LYS A 217 13.81 19.99 14.43
N GLY A 218 14.17 19.41 15.57
CA GLY A 218 15.50 19.51 16.16
C GLY A 218 15.74 20.82 16.95
N HIS A 219 14.68 21.53 17.34
CA HIS A 219 14.80 22.70 18.23
C HIS A 219 14.82 22.24 19.69
N LYS A 220 15.58 22.95 20.53
CA LYS A 220 15.49 22.77 21.99
C LYS A 220 14.27 23.55 22.49
N VAL A 221 13.33 22.85 23.11
CA VAL A 221 12.05 23.46 23.54
C VAL A 221 11.90 23.35 25.04
N ASP A 222 11.53 24.47 25.67
CA ASP A 222 11.21 24.56 27.08
C ASP A 222 9.80 25.15 27.24
N ILE A 223 8.95 24.47 28.00
CA ILE A 223 7.60 24.91 28.35
C ILE A 223 7.63 25.53 29.75
N PHE A 224 7.05 26.72 29.91
CA PHE A 224 6.81 27.37 31.19
C PHE A 224 5.33 27.28 31.53
N GLU A 225 5.00 26.49 32.55
CA GLU A 225 3.64 26.23 33.00
C GLU A 225 3.36 26.96 34.32
N ALA A 226 2.27 27.72 34.38
CA ALA A 226 1.91 28.52 35.54
C ALA A 226 1.48 27.65 36.73
N MET A 227 0.90 26.48 36.46
CA MET A 227 0.38 25.55 37.46
C MET A 227 1.43 24.52 37.91
N ALA A 228 1.09 23.73 38.93
CA ALA A 228 1.97 22.71 39.49
C ALA A 228 2.24 21.53 38.54
N HIS A 229 1.28 21.22 37.66
CA HIS A 229 1.38 20.14 36.67
C HIS A 229 0.97 20.65 35.28
N PRO A 230 1.59 20.17 34.20
CA PRO A 230 1.17 20.47 32.83
C PRO A 230 -0.16 19.78 32.48
N GLY A 231 -0.75 20.22 31.37
CA GLY A 231 -2.05 19.80 30.85
C GLY A 231 -3.02 20.98 30.65
N GLY A 232 -2.79 22.11 31.33
CA GLY A 232 -3.69 23.26 31.26
C GLY A 232 -5.14 22.85 31.55
N TRP A 233 -6.09 23.34 30.75
CA TRP A 233 -7.51 23.01 30.93
C TRP A 233 -7.85 21.52 30.72
N LEU A 234 -6.96 20.72 30.13
CA LEU A 234 -7.17 19.26 30.06
C LEU A 234 -7.17 18.64 31.45
N ARG A 235 -6.30 19.12 32.34
CA ARG A 235 -6.18 18.67 33.73
C ARG A 235 -7.08 19.47 34.66
N TYR A 236 -7.06 20.79 34.54
CA TYR A 236 -7.71 21.69 35.49
C TYR A 236 -9.17 22.02 35.15
N GLY A 237 -9.67 21.58 33.99
CA GLY A 237 -11.00 21.91 33.50
C GLY A 237 -11.87 20.71 33.17
N ILE A 238 -11.31 19.49 33.10
CA ILE A 238 -12.03 18.26 32.77
C ILE A 238 -11.90 17.29 33.95
N PRO A 239 -13.02 16.80 34.52
CA PRO A 239 -12.97 15.85 35.63
C PRO A 239 -12.38 14.48 35.28
N GLU A 240 -11.76 13.82 36.28
CA GLU A 240 -11.10 12.51 36.11
C GLU A 240 -12.00 11.38 35.60
N TYR A 241 -13.31 11.42 35.86
CA TYR A 241 -14.24 10.41 35.36
C TYR A 241 -14.43 10.46 33.83
N ARG A 242 -14.01 11.56 33.18
CA ARG A 242 -13.99 11.71 31.71
C ARG A 242 -12.58 11.65 31.15
N LEU A 243 -11.63 12.29 31.84
CA LEU A 243 -10.24 12.33 31.42
C LEU A 243 -9.32 12.07 32.63
N PRO A 244 -8.92 10.81 32.84
CA PRO A 244 -8.05 10.45 33.95
C PRO A 244 -6.68 11.15 33.90
N ASN A 245 -6.22 11.62 35.05
CA ASN A 245 -4.95 12.35 35.17
C ASN A 245 -3.73 11.50 34.77
N ASN A 246 -3.77 10.18 35.02
CA ASN A 246 -2.71 9.27 34.61
C ASN A 246 -2.56 9.16 33.07
N ILE A 247 -3.65 9.29 32.31
CA ILE A 247 -3.61 9.30 30.83
C ILE A 247 -2.98 10.60 30.34
N ILE A 248 -3.32 11.74 30.95
CA ILE A 248 -2.68 13.03 30.66
C ILE A 248 -1.17 12.94 30.89
N GLU A 249 -0.74 12.35 32.01
CA GLU A 249 0.68 12.17 32.34
C GLU A 249 1.40 11.27 31.36
N LYS A 250 0.83 10.11 31.01
CA LYS A 250 1.39 9.21 30.00
C LYS A 250 1.54 9.91 28.65
N GLU A 251 0.53 10.65 28.20
CA GLU A 251 0.58 11.31 26.90
C GLU A 251 1.57 12.48 26.89
N ILE A 252 1.65 13.28 27.96
CA ILE A 252 2.68 14.33 28.13
C ILE A 252 4.08 13.72 28.18
N ALA A 253 4.24 12.56 28.83
CA ALA A 253 5.51 11.87 28.89
C ALA A 253 6.06 11.60 27.48
N THR A 254 5.20 11.19 26.53
CA THR A 254 5.61 10.98 25.13
C THR A 254 6.17 12.22 24.43
N ILE A 255 5.82 13.42 24.90
CA ILE A 255 6.36 14.69 24.40
C ILE A 255 7.69 15.01 25.09
N THR A 256 7.78 14.82 26.41
CA THR A 256 9.03 15.04 27.16
C THR A 256 10.14 14.07 26.75
N GLU A 257 9.80 12.85 26.31
CA GLU A 257 10.72 11.89 25.73
C GLU A 257 11.44 12.42 24.47
N LEU A 258 10.90 13.45 23.81
CA LEU A 258 11.55 14.13 22.68
C LEU A 258 12.62 15.15 23.12
N GLY A 259 12.87 15.26 24.42
CA GLY A 259 13.81 16.23 25.00
C GLY A 259 13.21 17.60 25.31
N VAL A 260 11.88 17.70 25.34
CA VAL A 260 11.15 18.89 25.79
C VAL A 260 11.21 18.98 27.32
N ASN A 261 11.63 20.12 27.86
CA ASN A 261 11.58 20.35 29.30
C ASN A 261 10.30 21.11 29.68
N ILE A 262 9.76 20.82 30.87
CA ILE A 262 8.60 21.54 31.41
C ILE A 262 8.97 22.10 32.78
N PHE A 263 8.87 23.42 32.92
CA PHE A 263 9.10 24.16 34.15
C PHE A 263 7.76 24.62 34.73
N THR A 264 7.31 23.97 35.79
CA THR A 264 6.03 24.25 36.45
C THR A 264 6.15 25.39 37.46
N ASN A 265 5.00 25.95 37.89
CA ASN A 265 4.91 27.12 38.75
C ASN A 265 5.65 28.36 38.20
N LYS A 266 5.64 28.53 36.86
CA LYS A 266 6.26 29.65 36.13
C LYS A 266 5.20 30.41 35.34
N LYS A 267 4.83 31.60 35.83
CA LYS A 267 3.78 32.46 35.28
C LYS A 267 4.34 33.79 34.78
N LEU A 268 4.17 34.03 33.48
CA LEU A 268 4.64 35.22 32.78
C LEU A 268 3.97 36.49 33.33
N GLY A 269 4.80 37.48 33.66
CA GLY A 269 4.38 38.75 34.26
C GLY A 269 4.24 38.73 35.79
N GLU A 270 4.53 37.60 36.44
CA GLU A 270 4.47 37.49 37.90
C GLU A 270 5.83 37.01 38.48
N ASN A 271 6.26 35.80 38.12
CA ASN A 271 7.50 35.21 38.64
C ASN A 271 8.51 34.80 37.55
N ILE A 272 8.19 35.10 36.30
CA ILE A 272 9.09 35.11 35.14
C ILE A 272 8.78 36.35 34.30
N SER A 273 9.81 37.07 33.86
CA SER A 273 9.66 38.26 33.01
C SER A 273 9.97 37.94 31.54
N TYR A 274 9.37 38.69 30.61
CA TYR A 274 9.66 38.57 29.18
C TYR A 274 11.14 38.86 28.89
N LYS A 275 11.74 39.82 29.59
CA LYS A 275 13.17 40.15 29.45
C LYS A 275 14.07 38.94 29.70
N GLU A 276 13.83 38.19 30.78
CA GLU A 276 14.61 36.98 31.09
C GLU A 276 14.50 35.88 30.04
N ILE A 277 13.34 35.77 29.39
CA ILE A 277 13.07 34.76 28.35
C ILE A 277 13.68 35.21 27.02
N LYS A 278 13.48 36.47 26.63
CA LYS A 278 13.99 37.05 25.39
C LYS A 278 15.50 36.88 25.24
N ASP A 279 16.26 37.04 26.32
CA ASP A 279 17.72 36.94 26.29
C ASP A 279 18.24 35.49 26.19
N LYS A 280 17.40 34.48 26.44
CA LYS A 280 17.78 33.05 26.51
C LYS A 280 17.26 32.20 25.35
N TYR A 281 16.23 32.65 24.65
CA TYR A 281 15.52 31.90 23.63
C TYR A 281 15.47 32.69 22.32
N ASP A 282 15.59 31.98 21.19
CA ASP A 282 15.54 32.60 19.86
C ASP A 282 14.11 33.00 19.46
N ALA A 283 13.10 32.26 19.94
CA ALA A 283 11.68 32.50 19.67
C ALA A 283 10.78 32.12 20.86
N ILE A 284 9.58 32.70 20.91
CA ILE A 284 8.59 32.49 21.96
C ILE A 284 7.23 32.15 21.33
N ILE A 285 6.51 31.17 21.89
CA ILE A 285 5.11 30.88 21.53
C ILE A 285 4.23 31.03 22.77
N LEU A 286 3.23 31.90 22.69
CA LEU A 286 2.23 32.15 23.73
C LEU A 286 1.03 31.22 23.54
N THR A 287 0.85 30.27 24.47
CA THR A 287 -0.24 29.29 24.49
C THR A 287 -0.90 29.24 25.87
N ILE A 288 -1.13 30.42 26.43
CA ILE A 288 -1.55 30.58 27.83
C ILE A 288 -3.01 30.17 28.10
N GLY A 289 -3.82 30.03 27.05
CA GLY A 289 -5.26 29.75 27.14
C GLY A 289 -6.08 30.96 27.61
N SER A 290 -7.36 30.75 27.91
CA SER A 290 -8.22 31.75 28.56
C SER A 290 -8.43 31.35 30.03
N GLN A 291 -7.85 32.08 30.98
CA GLN A 291 -7.70 31.59 32.37
C GLN A 291 -8.83 32.03 33.30
N LYS A 292 -9.53 33.12 32.95
CA LYS A 292 -10.45 33.80 33.88
C LYS A 292 -11.90 33.44 33.58
N GLY A 293 -12.62 32.92 34.57
CA GLY A 293 -14.05 32.61 34.45
C GLY A 293 -14.91 33.85 34.38
N THR A 294 -16.02 33.75 33.64
CA THR A 294 -17.05 34.79 33.62
C THR A 294 -18.14 34.45 34.63
N LEU A 295 -18.46 35.39 35.52
CA LEU A 295 -19.58 35.28 36.47
C LEU A 295 -20.92 35.56 35.78
N VAL A 296 -22.03 35.48 36.51
CA VAL A 296 -23.40 35.50 35.94
C VAL A 296 -23.72 36.81 35.21
N GLY A 297 -23.14 37.93 35.64
CA GLY A 297 -23.34 39.26 35.04
C GLY A 297 -24.67 39.92 35.44
N VAL A 298 -25.14 39.66 36.67
CA VAL A 298 -26.39 40.22 37.22
C VAL A 298 -26.15 40.80 38.62
N ASP A 299 -27.04 41.68 39.07
CA ASP A 299 -26.98 42.25 40.41
C ASP A 299 -26.96 41.16 41.49
N GLY A 300 -26.00 41.25 42.40
CA GLY A 300 -25.81 40.30 43.52
C GLY A 300 -24.88 39.12 43.22
N GLU A 301 -24.19 39.09 42.07
CA GLU A 301 -23.28 38.01 41.68
C GLU A 301 -22.04 37.82 42.58
N ASP A 302 -21.74 38.78 43.45
CA ASP A 302 -20.68 38.75 44.45
C ASP A 302 -21.08 38.01 45.76
N ALA A 303 -22.27 37.38 45.79
CA ALA A 303 -22.73 36.62 46.95
C ALA A 303 -21.84 35.41 47.27
N GLU A 304 -21.63 35.13 48.57
CA GLU A 304 -20.91 33.92 48.99
C GLU A 304 -21.71 32.67 48.57
N GLY A 305 -21.10 31.80 47.75
CA GLY A 305 -21.77 30.64 47.14
C GLY A 305 -21.97 30.76 45.62
N VAL A 306 -21.68 31.92 45.03
CA VAL A 306 -21.61 32.09 43.57
C VAL A 306 -20.16 31.91 43.13
N LEU A 307 -19.89 30.90 42.30
CA LEU A 307 -18.56 30.57 41.80
C LEU A 307 -18.59 30.53 40.27
N SER A 308 -17.46 30.84 39.63
CA SER A 308 -17.30 30.47 38.22
C SER A 308 -17.08 28.97 38.10
N GLY A 309 -17.70 28.34 37.10
CA GLY A 309 -17.65 26.90 36.92
C GLY A 309 -16.24 26.38 36.67
N ILE A 310 -15.42 27.13 35.94
CA ILE A 310 -14.02 26.74 35.71
C ILE A 310 -13.16 26.90 36.96
N ASP A 311 -13.43 27.90 37.81
CA ASP A 311 -12.72 28.04 39.08
C ASP A 311 -13.11 26.93 40.05
N PHE A 312 -14.38 26.52 40.06
CA PHE A 312 -14.84 25.36 40.81
C PHE A 312 -14.07 24.08 40.43
N LEU A 313 -14.02 23.73 39.14
CA LEU A 313 -13.31 22.54 38.65
C LEU A 313 -11.79 22.65 38.90
N ARG A 314 -11.19 23.81 38.60
CA ARG A 314 -9.76 24.04 38.83
C ARG A 314 -9.40 23.92 40.30
N ASN A 315 -10.18 24.51 41.20
CA ASN A 315 -9.88 24.49 42.63
C ASN A 315 -9.98 23.07 43.21
N MET A 316 -10.89 22.24 42.71
CA MET A 316 -10.96 20.83 43.11
C MET A 316 -9.65 20.09 42.78
N GLU A 317 -9.15 20.25 41.56
CA GLU A 317 -7.89 19.63 41.13
C GLU A 317 -6.69 20.20 41.90
N VAL A 318 -6.59 21.53 42.01
CA VAL A 318 -5.45 22.21 42.68
C VAL A 318 -5.36 21.86 44.17
N THR A 319 -6.50 21.78 44.85
CA THR A 319 -6.52 21.52 46.30
C THR A 319 -6.56 20.04 46.64
N GLY A 320 -6.92 19.18 45.68
CA GLY A 320 -7.25 17.77 45.91
C GLY A 320 -8.48 17.57 46.81
N LYS A 321 -9.21 18.64 47.17
CA LYS A 321 -10.35 18.60 48.09
C LYS A 321 -11.66 18.66 47.32
N LYS A 322 -12.50 17.64 47.53
CA LYS A 322 -13.86 17.61 47.00
C LYS A 322 -14.77 18.44 47.91
N PRO A 323 -15.54 19.40 47.36
CA PRO A 323 -16.51 20.13 48.14
C PRO A 323 -17.60 19.17 48.62
N ASN A 324 -18.04 19.36 49.87
CA ASN A 324 -19.16 18.61 50.41
C ASN A 324 -20.48 19.30 50.02
N PHE A 325 -21.18 18.72 49.06
CA PHE A 325 -22.51 19.17 48.66
C PHE A 325 -23.64 18.31 49.21
N GLU A 326 -23.38 17.47 50.21
CA GLU A 326 -24.40 16.63 50.83
C GLU A 326 -25.62 17.46 51.27
N GLY A 327 -26.79 17.08 50.74
CA GLY A 327 -28.05 17.77 51.03
C GLY A 327 -28.26 19.13 50.33
N LYS A 328 -27.26 19.65 49.59
CA LYS A 328 -27.26 21.00 48.98
C LYS A 328 -27.92 21.04 47.60
N LYS A 329 -28.54 22.19 47.29
CA LYS A 329 -29.11 22.52 45.97
C LYS A 329 -28.15 23.38 45.16
N ILE A 330 -27.78 22.92 43.97
CA ILE A 330 -26.80 23.59 43.11
C ILE A 330 -27.48 24.01 41.81
N ILE A 331 -27.31 25.27 41.43
CA ILE A 331 -27.75 25.78 40.11
C ILE A 331 -26.53 25.98 39.21
N ILE A 332 -26.58 25.44 38.00
CA ILE A 332 -25.55 25.66 36.99
C ILE A 332 -26.12 26.61 35.94
N VAL A 333 -25.48 27.76 35.71
CA VAL A 333 -25.90 28.71 34.68
C VAL A 333 -25.01 28.51 33.45
N GLY A 334 -25.57 27.99 32.36
CA GLY A 334 -24.83 27.73 31.13
C GLY A 334 -25.30 26.48 30.39
N GLY A 335 -24.73 26.23 29.21
CA GLY A 335 -25.10 25.07 28.38
C GLY A 335 -23.95 24.43 27.60
N GLY A 336 -22.70 24.79 27.90
CA GLY A 336 -21.50 24.22 27.28
C GLY A 336 -20.94 23.02 28.04
N ASN A 337 -19.84 22.44 27.53
CA ASN A 337 -19.20 21.26 28.15
C ASN A 337 -18.84 21.50 29.62
N THR A 338 -18.26 22.66 29.95
CA THR A 338 -17.98 23.05 31.35
C THR A 338 -19.22 23.00 32.24
N ALA A 339 -20.40 23.35 31.71
CA ALA A 339 -21.65 23.27 32.49
C ALA A 339 -22.03 21.82 32.79
N MET A 340 -21.82 20.90 31.83
CA MET A 340 -22.05 19.47 32.02
C MET A 340 -21.05 18.88 33.01
N ASP A 341 -19.77 19.27 32.91
CA ASP A 341 -18.73 18.86 33.85
C ASP A 341 -19.05 19.34 35.27
N CYS A 342 -19.49 20.59 35.44
CA CYS A 342 -19.90 21.14 36.73
C CYS A 342 -21.10 20.40 37.33
N CYS A 343 -22.15 20.11 36.55
CA CYS A 343 -23.36 19.50 37.09
C CYS A 343 -23.13 18.03 37.50
N ARG A 344 -22.44 17.25 36.65
CA ARG A 344 -22.11 15.85 36.92
C ARG A 344 -21.10 15.69 38.05
N THR A 345 -20.15 16.64 38.19
CA THR A 345 -19.22 16.69 39.32
C THR A 345 -19.95 17.03 40.62
N SER A 346 -20.91 17.95 40.58
CA SER A 346 -21.69 18.36 41.76
C SER A 346 -22.53 17.22 42.33
N ILE A 347 -23.09 16.34 41.48
CA ILE A 347 -23.77 15.10 41.92
C ILE A 347 -22.79 14.15 42.61
N ARG A 348 -21.62 13.92 42.01
CA ARG A 348 -20.55 13.08 42.60
C ARG A 348 -20.01 13.63 43.92
N CYS A 349 -20.19 14.92 44.18
CA CYS A 349 -19.89 15.58 45.44
C CYS A 349 -21.04 15.52 46.47
N GLY A 350 -22.10 14.74 46.20
CA GLY A 350 -23.20 14.47 47.13
C GLY A 350 -24.40 15.40 47.04
N SER A 351 -24.49 16.26 46.02
CA SER A 351 -25.63 17.18 45.87
C SER A 351 -26.98 16.47 45.83
N LYS A 352 -27.96 17.03 46.56
CA LYS A 352 -29.34 16.53 46.57
C LYS A 352 -30.11 16.89 45.30
N ASP A 353 -29.82 18.05 44.72
CA ASP A 353 -30.55 18.58 43.57
C ASP A 353 -29.65 19.47 42.73
N VAL A 354 -29.40 19.09 41.49
CA VAL A 354 -28.61 19.87 40.53
C VAL A 354 -29.49 20.28 39.37
N THR A 355 -29.64 21.60 39.16
CA THR A 355 -30.46 22.17 38.08
C THR A 355 -29.62 23.03 37.14
N VAL A 356 -29.62 22.71 35.86
CA VAL A 356 -29.03 23.52 34.80
C VAL A 356 -30.05 24.55 34.32
N VAL A 357 -29.70 25.83 34.37
CA VAL A 357 -30.47 26.96 33.85
C VAL A 357 -29.85 27.41 32.53
N TYR A 358 -30.62 27.31 31.45
CA TYR A 358 -30.15 27.68 30.11
C TYR A 358 -31.18 28.54 29.38
N ARG A 359 -30.70 29.65 28.81
CA ARG A 359 -31.54 30.68 28.17
C ARG A 359 -32.16 30.27 26.82
N ARG A 360 -31.79 29.10 26.27
CA ARG A 360 -32.34 28.55 25.03
C ARG A 360 -32.88 27.13 25.26
N THR A 361 -33.24 26.43 24.20
CA THR A 361 -33.65 25.01 24.28
C THR A 361 -32.44 24.09 24.23
N GLU A 362 -32.67 22.80 24.46
CA GLU A 362 -31.65 21.76 24.36
C GLU A 362 -30.97 21.73 22.98
N ALA A 363 -31.72 21.95 21.90
CA ALA A 363 -31.19 21.92 20.54
C ALA A 363 -30.12 22.98 20.26
N GLU A 364 -30.11 24.08 21.02
CA GLU A 364 -29.09 25.12 20.93
C GLU A 364 -28.01 25.04 22.00
N MET A 365 -27.95 23.96 22.80
CA MET A 365 -26.86 23.77 23.77
C MET A 365 -25.54 23.50 23.04
N PRO A 366 -24.46 24.22 23.37
CA PRO A 366 -23.14 23.96 22.77
C PRO A 366 -22.40 22.74 23.34
N ALA A 367 -22.87 22.12 24.42
CA ALA A 367 -22.28 20.90 24.97
C ALA A 367 -22.44 19.71 24.01
N ASN A 368 -21.53 18.74 24.11
CA ASN A 368 -21.64 17.48 23.37
C ASN A 368 -22.97 16.78 23.75
N PRO A 369 -23.83 16.38 22.77
CA PRO A 369 -25.10 15.71 23.06
C PRO A 369 -24.99 14.49 23.96
N ILE A 370 -23.89 13.72 23.88
CA ILE A 370 -23.64 12.57 24.75
C ILE A 370 -23.53 13.03 26.21
N GLU A 371 -22.83 14.14 26.49
CA GLU A 371 -22.70 14.66 27.86
C GLU A 371 -24.02 15.16 28.44
N ILE A 372 -24.91 15.70 27.58
CA ILE A 372 -26.27 16.11 27.97
C ILE A 372 -27.14 14.87 28.25
N HIS A 373 -26.95 13.79 27.50
CA HIS A 373 -27.68 12.54 27.73
C HIS A 373 -27.23 11.86 29.03
N GLU A 374 -25.91 11.73 29.21
CA GLU A 374 -25.29 11.10 30.37
C GLU A 374 -25.61 11.84 31.68
N SER A 375 -25.64 13.17 31.66
CA SER A 375 -26.03 13.96 32.84
C SER A 375 -27.50 13.73 33.26
N LYS A 376 -28.40 13.49 32.31
CA LYS A 376 -29.82 13.18 32.58
C LYS A 376 -29.97 11.79 33.20
N ILE A 377 -29.19 10.80 32.74
CA ILE A 377 -29.13 9.47 33.37
C ILE A 377 -28.67 9.60 34.83
N GLU A 378 -27.75 10.53 35.11
CA GLU A 378 -27.30 10.86 36.47
C GLU A 378 -28.26 11.79 37.24
N SER A 379 -29.50 11.97 36.77
CA SER A 379 -30.57 12.75 37.42
C SER A 379 -30.38 14.27 37.47
N VAL A 380 -29.59 14.87 36.57
CA VAL A 380 -29.53 16.34 36.41
C VAL A 380 -30.84 16.89 35.86
N LYS A 381 -31.36 17.96 36.49
CA LYS A 381 -32.56 18.66 36.04
C LYS A 381 -32.21 19.82 35.11
N TYR A 382 -33.11 20.13 34.18
CA TYR A 382 -32.93 21.22 33.22
C TYR A 382 -34.10 22.21 33.28
N LYS A 383 -33.77 23.50 33.29
CA LYS A 383 -34.69 24.62 33.07
C LYS A 383 -34.24 25.38 31.83
N PHE A 384 -34.80 24.96 30.69
CA PHE A 384 -34.61 25.62 29.41
C PHE A 384 -35.41 26.92 29.33
N LEU A 385 -35.09 27.75 28.34
CA LEU A 385 -35.74 29.03 28.10
C LEU A 385 -35.82 29.88 29.38
N THR A 386 -34.78 29.82 30.21
CA THR A 386 -34.72 30.49 31.50
C THR A 386 -33.38 31.20 31.61
N ALA A 387 -33.38 32.50 31.95
CA ALA A 387 -32.14 33.23 32.20
C ALA A 387 -32.18 33.95 33.55
N PRO A 388 -31.05 34.05 34.27
CA PRO A 388 -30.97 34.81 35.50
C PRO A 388 -31.09 36.32 35.24
N VAL A 389 -31.77 37.03 36.14
CA VAL A 389 -31.88 38.50 36.12
C VAL A 389 -31.34 39.16 37.39
N LYS A 390 -31.36 38.45 38.54
CA LYS A 390 -30.87 38.95 39.83
C LYS A 390 -30.55 37.82 40.79
N ILE A 391 -29.55 38.00 41.65
CA ILE A 391 -29.21 37.08 42.75
C ILE A 391 -29.56 37.75 44.09
N LEU A 392 -30.28 37.02 44.96
CA LEU A 392 -30.67 37.51 46.27
C LEU A 392 -29.74 36.95 47.35
N LYS A 393 -29.29 37.85 48.23
CA LYS A 393 -28.43 37.55 49.38
C LYS A 393 -29.26 37.42 50.66
N ASP A 394 -28.78 36.65 51.62
CA ASP A 394 -29.24 36.70 53.00
C ASP A 394 -28.61 37.89 53.75
N GLU A 395 -28.97 38.05 55.02
CA GLU A 395 -28.49 39.13 55.89
C GLU A 395 -26.97 39.09 56.13
N ASN A 396 -26.31 37.94 55.88
CA ASN A 396 -24.88 37.74 56.04
C ASN A 396 -24.12 37.84 54.70
N GLY A 397 -24.79 38.21 53.61
CA GLY A 397 -24.18 38.32 52.28
C GLY A 397 -24.03 37.00 51.52
N LYS A 398 -24.61 35.91 52.04
CA LYS A 398 -24.58 34.57 51.42
C LYS A 398 -25.72 34.39 50.42
N LEU A 399 -25.50 33.53 49.43
CA LEU A 399 -26.53 33.18 48.45
C LEU A 399 -27.78 32.60 49.14
N LYS A 400 -28.94 33.20 48.83
CA LYS A 400 -30.28 32.70 49.23
C LYS A 400 -31.01 32.06 48.04
N SER A 401 -31.09 32.79 46.92
CA SER A 401 -31.85 32.39 45.74
C SER A 401 -31.47 33.19 44.49
N MET A 402 -31.93 32.71 43.32
CA MET A 402 -31.73 33.34 42.02
C MET A 402 -33.08 33.67 41.38
N VAL A 403 -33.30 34.94 41.03
CA VAL A 403 -34.44 35.39 40.24
C VAL A 403 -34.13 35.16 38.77
N CYS A 404 -35.02 34.44 38.09
CA CYS A 404 -34.92 34.11 36.68
C CYS A 404 -36.12 34.66 35.91
N GLN A 405 -35.95 34.87 34.62
CA GLN A 405 -37.00 35.28 33.68
C GLN A 405 -37.18 34.21 32.60
N GLN A 406 -38.41 34.01 32.13
CA GLN A 406 -38.70 33.15 31.00
C GLN A 406 -38.26 33.79 29.68
N MET A 407 -37.82 32.95 28.75
CA MET A 407 -37.32 33.31 27.43
C MET A 407 -38.17 32.68 26.33
N LYS A 408 -38.18 33.29 25.14
CA LYS A 408 -38.66 32.68 23.90
C LYS A 408 -37.57 32.73 22.84
N LEU A 409 -37.63 31.84 21.85
CA LEU A 409 -36.69 31.85 20.73
C LEU A 409 -37.13 32.85 19.66
N GLY A 410 -36.23 33.78 19.32
CA GLY A 410 -36.32 34.67 18.17
C GLY A 410 -35.67 34.08 16.92
N GLU A 411 -35.32 34.97 15.99
CA GLU A 411 -34.58 34.61 14.78
C GLU A 411 -33.17 34.07 15.08
N PRO A 412 -32.63 33.18 14.24
CA PRO A 412 -31.22 32.76 14.29
C PRO A 412 -30.24 33.94 14.31
N ASP A 413 -29.17 33.81 15.09
CA ASP A 413 -27.99 34.66 14.98
C ASP A 413 -27.08 34.23 13.83
N ALA A 414 -25.96 34.93 13.61
CA ALA A 414 -25.01 34.63 12.55
C ALA A 414 -24.36 33.23 12.66
N SER A 415 -24.44 32.59 13.84
CA SER A 415 -24.03 31.20 14.05
C SER A 415 -25.13 30.18 13.77
N GLY A 416 -26.32 30.62 13.33
CA GLY A 416 -27.49 29.78 13.10
C GLY A 416 -28.29 29.46 14.36
N ARG A 417 -27.83 29.85 15.55
CA ARG A 417 -28.51 29.59 16.83
C ARG A 417 -29.60 30.62 17.06
N ARG A 418 -30.80 30.19 17.44
CA ARG A 418 -31.91 31.10 17.73
C ARG A 418 -31.59 32.03 18.90
N ARG A 419 -31.88 33.32 18.74
CA ARG A 419 -31.64 34.33 19.78
C ARG A 419 -32.63 34.14 20.93
N PRO A 420 -32.19 34.17 22.20
CA PRO A 420 -33.11 34.20 23.33
C PRO A 420 -33.69 35.62 23.47
N ILE A 421 -35.01 35.72 23.65
CA ILE A 421 -35.74 36.98 23.85
C ILE A 421 -36.49 36.89 25.18
N PRO A 422 -36.34 37.86 26.10
CA PRO A 422 -37.05 37.88 27.38
C PRO A 422 -38.56 37.97 27.18
N ILE A 423 -39.32 37.33 28.07
CA ILE A 423 -40.77 37.48 28.19
C ILE A 423 -41.04 38.43 29.37
N ASP A 424 -41.66 39.58 29.09
CA ASP A 424 -41.97 40.58 30.12
C ASP A 424 -42.89 39.99 31.21
N ASN A 425 -42.68 40.42 32.47
CA ASN A 425 -43.44 40.00 33.66
C ASN A 425 -43.47 38.48 33.92
N SER A 426 -42.39 37.76 33.57
CA SER A 426 -42.28 36.31 33.73
C SER A 426 -41.24 35.88 34.79
N GLU A 427 -40.92 36.77 35.73
CA GLU A 427 -39.89 36.57 36.73
C GLU A 427 -40.33 35.61 37.83
N PHE A 428 -39.44 34.71 38.25
CA PHE A 428 -39.68 33.76 39.33
C PHE A 428 -38.38 33.41 40.07
N GLU A 429 -38.51 32.99 41.33
CA GLU A 429 -37.38 32.71 42.22
C GLU A 429 -37.04 31.21 42.27
N ILE A 430 -35.75 30.88 42.25
CA ILE A 430 -35.23 29.53 42.44
C ILE A 430 -34.25 29.52 43.62
N ASN A 431 -34.56 28.75 44.67
CA ASN A 431 -33.68 28.60 45.82
C ASN A 431 -32.45 27.75 45.49
N ALA A 432 -31.26 28.20 45.92
CA ALA A 432 -29.99 27.50 45.72
C ALA A 432 -29.02 27.77 46.86
N ASP A 433 -28.24 26.75 47.23
CA ASP A 433 -27.11 26.91 48.16
C ASP A 433 -25.84 27.38 47.42
N PHE A 434 -25.69 26.99 46.15
CA PHE A 434 -24.58 27.39 45.28
C PHE A 434 -25.04 27.67 43.85
N ILE A 435 -24.40 28.64 43.20
CA ILE A 435 -24.54 28.91 41.76
C ILE A 435 -23.17 28.75 41.09
N LEU A 436 -23.08 27.90 40.07
CA LEU A 436 -21.89 27.76 39.23
C LEU A 436 -22.12 28.43 37.87
N ALA A 437 -21.44 29.54 37.62
CA ALA A 437 -21.51 30.27 36.37
C ALA A 437 -20.58 29.65 35.31
N ALA A 438 -21.15 28.93 34.34
CA ALA A 438 -20.45 28.26 33.25
C ALA A 438 -20.78 28.93 31.90
N ILE A 439 -20.61 30.25 31.83
CA ILE A 439 -21.03 31.08 30.68
C ILE A 439 -19.90 31.63 29.80
N GLY A 440 -18.64 31.28 30.08
CA GLY A 440 -17.49 31.63 29.24
C GLY A 440 -16.22 31.90 30.03
N GLN A 441 -15.12 32.10 29.30
CA GLN A 441 -13.81 32.42 29.86
C GLN A 441 -13.22 33.61 29.12
N LYS A 442 -12.30 34.33 29.77
CA LYS A 442 -11.57 35.47 29.20
C LYS A 442 -10.07 35.24 29.33
N THR A 443 -9.34 35.73 28.34
CA THR A 443 -7.88 35.72 28.31
C THR A 443 -7.35 36.80 29.24
N ASP A 444 -6.40 36.42 30.10
CA ASP A 444 -5.73 37.33 31.02
C ASP A 444 -4.30 37.61 30.52
N VAL A 445 -4.01 38.88 30.21
CA VAL A 445 -2.78 39.33 29.54
C VAL A 445 -2.05 40.40 30.36
N ASN A 446 -2.01 40.22 31.68
CA ASN A 446 -1.37 41.16 32.62
C ASN A 446 0.13 41.42 32.34
N PHE A 447 0.77 40.59 31.53
CA PHE A 447 2.18 40.72 31.12
C PHE A 447 2.38 41.58 29.85
N ILE A 448 1.32 42.09 29.21
CA ILE A 448 1.43 42.83 27.93
C ILE A 448 2.37 44.03 28.02
N ASN A 449 2.35 44.75 29.16
CA ASN A 449 3.22 45.90 29.39
C ASN A 449 4.70 45.50 29.50
N ASP A 450 4.99 44.36 30.14
CA ASP A 450 6.35 43.82 30.26
C ASP A 450 6.90 43.42 28.89
N ILE A 451 6.09 42.77 28.05
CA ILE A 451 6.47 42.44 26.66
C ILE A 451 6.73 43.72 25.85
N ASN A 452 5.77 44.66 25.83
CA ASN A 452 5.85 45.84 24.97
C ASN A 452 6.96 46.82 25.40
N SER A 453 7.29 46.89 26.70
CA SER A 453 8.38 47.74 27.19
C SER A 453 9.78 47.19 26.89
N ASN A 454 9.89 45.88 26.64
CA ASN A 454 11.16 45.19 26.39
C ASN A 454 11.28 44.65 24.95
N SER A 455 10.28 44.87 24.10
CA SER A 455 10.33 44.58 22.66
C SER A 455 10.99 45.75 21.91
N THR A 456 11.80 45.41 20.92
CA THR A 456 12.54 46.39 20.09
C THR A 456 12.06 46.44 18.64
N ASP A 457 11.18 45.51 18.25
CA ASP A 457 10.71 45.31 16.87
C ASP A 457 9.22 44.96 16.89
N GLY A 458 8.39 45.98 17.16
CA GLY A 458 6.93 45.86 17.22
C GLY A 458 6.37 45.64 18.63
N GLU A 459 5.05 45.49 18.71
CA GLU A 459 4.28 45.39 19.95
C GLU A 459 3.27 44.24 19.90
N LEU A 460 2.99 43.65 21.07
CA LEU A 460 1.90 42.71 21.26
C LEU A 460 0.58 43.48 21.41
N LYS A 461 -0.36 43.21 20.51
CA LYS A 461 -1.69 43.84 20.48
C LYS A 461 -2.77 42.86 20.94
N LEU A 462 -3.87 43.43 21.43
CA LEU A 462 -5.10 42.68 21.69
C LEU A 462 -6.14 43.02 20.64
N ASN A 463 -6.93 42.03 20.27
CA ASN A 463 -8.09 42.23 19.42
C ASN A 463 -9.26 42.84 20.22
N LYS A 464 -10.37 43.15 19.55
CA LYS A 464 -11.56 43.77 20.18
C LYS A 464 -12.21 42.95 21.31
N TRP A 465 -11.87 41.67 21.44
CA TRP A 465 -12.39 40.76 22.46
C TRP A 465 -11.46 40.62 23.67
N GLY A 466 -10.26 41.20 23.62
CA GLY A 466 -9.25 41.10 24.67
C GLY A 466 -8.31 39.91 24.52
N ASP A 467 -8.36 39.18 23.40
CA ASP A 467 -7.44 38.10 23.07
C ASP A 467 -6.25 38.62 22.24
N ILE A 468 -5.16 37.85 22.14
CA ILE A 468 -3.94 38.24 21.41
C ILE A 468 -4.23 38.37 19.91
N ASP A 469 -3.86 39.51 19.34
CA ASP A 469 -3.96 39.77 17.91
C ASP A 469 -2.78 39.16 17.14
N VAL A 470 -3.10 38.42 16.08
CA VAL A 470 -2.11 37.70 15.24
C VAL A 470 -2.48 37.76 13.77
N ASN A 471 -1.49 37.51 12.91
CA ASN A 471 -1.75 37.16 11.53
C ASN A 471 -2.57 35.87 11.46
N LYS A 472 -3.73 35.90 10.79
CA LYS A 472 -4.65 34.75 10.74
C LYS A 472 -4.10 33.53 10.00
N GLU A 473 -3.16 33.72 9.09
CA GLU A 473 -2.61 32.64 8.26
C GLU A 473 -1.32 32.05 8.85
N THR A 474 -0.51 32.87 9.53
CA THR A 474 0.81 32.46 10.06
C THR A 474 0.87 32.41 11.59
N LEU A 475 -0.09 33.00 12.29
CA LEU A 475 -0.11 33.17 13.75
C LEU A 475 1.09 33.93 14.35
N GLU A 476 1.76 34.72 13.51
CA GLU A 476 2.74 35.72 13.95
C GLU A 476 2.04 36.85 14.71
N THR A 477 2.62 37.29 15.83
CA THR A 477 2.19 38.51 16.51
C THR A 477 2.81 39.75 15.84
N GLY A 478 2.57 40.94 16.40
CA GLY A 478 3.28 42.16 15.97
C GLY A 478 4.78 42.16 16.27
N ILE A 479 5.30 41.17 17.00
CA ILE A 479 6.73 41.03 17.34
C ILE A 479 7.29 39.83 16.55
N SER A 480 8.36 40.05 15.79
CA SER A 480 8.87 39.11 14.77
C SER A 480 9.25 37.72 15.27
N ASN A 481 9.70 37.57 16.53
CA ASN A 481 10.06 36.29 17.12
C ASN A 481 9.02 35.75 18.14
N VAL A 482 7.83 36.34 18.20
CA VAL A 482 6.75 35.93 19.11
C VAL A 482 5.52 35.49 18.31
N PHE A 483 5.05 34.29 18.61
CA PHE A 483 3.86 33.67 18.01
C PHE A 483 2.81 33.41 19.10
N ALA A 484 1.54 33.25 18.74
CA ALA A 484 0.50 32.87 19.69
C ALA A 484 -0.48 31.86 19.10
N ALA A 485 -1.00 30.95 19.93
CA ALA A 485 -1.95 29.92 19.51
C ALA A 485 -2.87 29.47 20.65
N GLY A 486 -3.99 28.85 20.30
CA GLY A 486 -4.98 28.33 21.24
C GLY A 486 -5.95 29.39 21.71
N ASP A 487 -6.60 29.16 22.86
CA ASP A 487 -7.71 30.01 23.32
C ASP A 487 -7.31 31.48 23.50
N SER A 488 -6.04 31.76 23.80
CA SER A 488 -5.55 33.13 23.94
C SER A 488 -5.57 33.94 22.64
N VAL A 489 -5.84 33.33 21.48
CA VAL A 489 -6.00 34.01 20.18
C VAL A 489 -7.46 34.10 19.75
N THR A 490 -8.23 33.04 19.98
CA THR A 490 -9.60 32.88 19.46
C THR A 490 -10.70 33.00 20.51
N GLY A 491 -10.35 33.13 21.79
CA GLY A 491 -11.24 32.83 22.90
C GLY A 491 -11.39 31.30 23.09
N PRO A 492 -12.24 30.86 24.05
CA PRO A 492 -12.41 29.45 24.38
C PRO A 492 -12.75 28.60 23.16
N ALA A 493 -11.81 27.75 22.75
CA ALA A 493 -11.93 26.86 21.59
C ALA A 493 -11.97 25.40 22.03
N THR A 494 -12.18 24.50 21.07
CA THR A 494 -12.09 23.06 21.31
C THR A 494 -10.63 22.60 21.30
N ILE A 495 -10.34 21.49 21.97
CA ILE A 495 -8.98 20.91 22.06
C ILE A 495 -8.35 20.74 20.67
N ILE A 496 -9.14 20.26 19.70
CA ILE A 496 -8.66 19.99 18.34
C ILE A 496 -8.37 21.28 17.54
N GLU A 497 -9.04 22.39 17.85
CA GLU A 497 -8.74 23.71 17.26
C GLU A 497 -7.45 24.29 17.83
N ALA A 498 -7.22 24.13 19.14
CA ALA A 498 -5.96 24.54 19.78
C ALA A 498 -4.76 23.77 19.20
N ILE A 499 -4.93 22.46 18.97
CA ILE A 499 -3.93 21.61 18.28
C ILE A 499 -3.68 22.11 16.85
N ALA A 500 -4.74 22.44 16.10
CA ALA A 500 -4.62 22.94 14.72
C ALA A 500 -3.83 24.26 14.65
N GLN A 501 -4.12 25.22 15.54
CA GLN A 501 -3.37 26.47 15.61
C GLN A 501 -1.93 26.26 16.05
N ALA A 502 -1.68 25.40 17.03
CA ALA A 502 -0.33 25.08 17.47
C ALA A 502 0.54 24.55 16.33
N LYS A 503 -0.04 23.79 15.38
CA LYS A 503 0.68 23.32 14.18
C LYS A 503 1.09 24.47 13.27
N ILE A 504 0.21 25.45 13.08
CA ILE A 504 0.52 26.66 12.28
C ILE A 504 1.62 27.46 12.97
N ALA A 505 1.46 27.77 14.25
CA ALA A 505 2.44 28.53 15.03
C ALA A 505 3.81 27.84 15.08
N ALA A 506 3.86 26.52 15.29
CA ALA A 506 5.11 25.76 15.28
C ALA A 506 5.82 25.81 13.93
N ASN A 507 5.09 25.70 12.81
CA ASN A 507 5.68 25.78 11.47
C ASN A 507 6.16 27.20 11.11
N SER A 508 5.41 28.22 11.52
CA SER A 508 5.81 29.62 11.36
C SER A 508 7.06 29.94 12.18
N CYS A 509 7.08 29.51 13.45
CA CYS A 509 8.24 29.64 14.33
C CYS A 509 9.46 28.91 13.76
N HIS A 510 9.31 27.67 13.30
CA HIS A 510 10.38 26.93 12.63
C HIS A 510 10.92 27.68 11.41
N SER A 511 10.04 28.19 10.54
CA SER A 511 10.41 28.94 9.33
C SER A 511 11.24 30.17 9.68
N PHE A 512 10.78 30.95 10.67
CA PHE A 512 11.51 32.10 11.20
C PHE A 512 12.91 31.72 11.70
N LEU A 513 13.02 30.67 12.51
CA LEU A 513 14.29 30.22 13.10
C LEU A 513 15.34 29.76 12.08
N ILE A 514 14.91 29.25 10.93
CA ILE A 514 15.80 28.85 9.83
C ILE A 514 16.03 29.97 8.79
N GLY A 515 15.61 31.20 9.10
CA GLY A 515 15.80 32.37 8.24
C GLY A 515 14.87 32.42 7.02
N LYS A 516 13.76 31.67 7.02
CA LYS A 516 12.71 31.77 6.00
C LYS A 516 11.57 32.63 6.52
N LYS A 517 10.96 33.41 5.65
CA LYS A 517 9.74 34.14 6.00
C LYS A 517 8.63 33.13 6.30
N PRO A 518 7.87 33.28 7.40
CA PRO A 518 6.68 32.47 7.61
C PRO A 518 5.70 32.67 6.46
N GLU A 519 5.30 31.57 5.84
CA GLU A 519 4.33 31.55 4.74
C GLU A 519 3.08 30.82 5.19
N ALA A 520 1.93 31.30 4.71
CA ALA A 520 0.67 30.59 4.87
C ALA A 520 0.79 29.16 4.34
N PRO A 521 0.18 28.16 4.99
CA PRO A 521 0.11 26.81 4.45
C PRO A 521 -0.44 26.84 3.02
N LYS A 522 0.32 26.30 2.06
CA LYS A 522 -0.12 26.23 0.66
C LYS A 522 -1.43 25.47 0.57
N THR A 523 -2.45 26.12 0.01
CA THR A 523 -3.77 25.49 -0.16
C THR A 523 -3.70 24.48 -1.29
N GLU A 524 -3.91 23.21 -0.96
CA GLU A 524 -3.99 22.16 -1.95
C GLU A 524 -5.37 22.14 -2.62
N PHE A 525 -5.44 21.84 -3.93
CA PHE A 525 -6.71 21.57 -4.58
C PHE A 525 -7.33 20.29 -4.01
N ILE A 526 -8.61 20.38 -3.62
CA ILE A 526 -9.42 19.24 -3.21
C ILE A 526 -10.75 19.27 -3.95
N SER A 527 -11.08 18.16 -4.61
CA SER A 527 -12.39 17.92 -5.17
C SER A 527 -13.37 17.52 -4.07
N LYS A 528 -14.61 18.03 -4.16
CA LYS A 528 -15.71 17.71 -3.24
C LYS A 528 -16.99 17.48 -4.02
N LYS A 529 -17.73 16.41 -3.70
CA LYS A 529 -19.06 16.18 -4.27
C LYS A 529 -20.04 17.31 -3.93
N GLU A 530 -19.88 17.92 -2.76
CA GLU A 530 -20.68 19.05 -2.30
C GLU A 530 -20.51 20.32 -3.15
N ASN A 531 -19.45 20.42 -3.97
CA ASN A 531 -19.33 21.50 -4.95
C ASN A 531 -20.30 21.35 -6.14
N PHE A 532 -20.90 20.18 -6.31
CA PHE A 532 -21.88 19.87 -7.38
C PHE A 532 -23.30 19.80 -6.85
N ARG A 533 -23.51 19.09 -5.73
CA ARG A 533 -24.81 19.01 -5.04
C ARG A 533 -24.67 18.61 -3.57
N VAL A 534 -25.67 19.00 -2.78
CA VAL A 534 -25.84 18.51 -1.41
C VAL A 534 -26.12 17.00 -1.42
N GLN A 535 -25.38 16.25 -0.61
CA GLN A 535 -25.52 14.80 -0.50
C GLN A 535 -26.78 14.44 0.30
N ASN A 536 -27.53 13.43 -0.14
CA ASN A 536 -28.77 13.00 0.51
C ASN A 536 -28.83 11.47 0.68
N LYS A 537 -29.80 11.00 1.46
CA LYS A 537 -29.97 9.59 1.84
C LYS A 537 -30.15 8.63 0.66
N ASP A 538 -30.90 9.05 -0.37
CA ASP A 538 -31.26 8.18 -1.50
C ASP A 538 -30.01 7.79 -2.33
N GLU A 539 -28.89 8.50 -2.18
CA GLU A 539 -27.62 8.17 -2.83
C GLU A 539 -26.83 7.04 -2.16
N TYR A 540 -27.16 6.69 -0.91
CA TYR A 540 -26.40 5.71 -0.12
C TYR A 540 -27.23 4.51 0.30
N ASP A 541 -28.56 4.66 0.37
CA ASP A 541 -29.43 3.58 0.81
C ASP A 541 -29.37 2.37 -0.14
N GLY A 542 -29.32 1.17 0.43
CA GLY A 542 -29.19 -0.09 -0.31
C GLY A 542 -27.82 -0.38 -0.96
N LEU A 543 -26.84 0.55 -0.90
CA LEU A 543 -25.50 0.33 -1.47
C LEU A 543 -24.51 -0.33 -0.50
N PHE A 544 -24.76 -0.21 0.80
CA PHE A 544 -23.88 -0.70 1.85
C PHE A 544 -24.61 -1.66 2.77
N ALA A 545 -23.89 -2.64 3.30
CA ALA A 545 -24.42 -3.56 4.29
C ALA A 545 -24.87 -2.81 5.54
N HIS A 546 -26.06 -3.15 6.03
CA HIS A 546 -26.53 -2.68 7.32
C HIS A 546 -25.68 -3.31 8.42
N GLN A 547 -25.17 -2.48 9.33
CA GLN A 547 -24.34 -2.92 10.44
C GLN A 547 -24.50 -1.94 11.60
N GLU A 548 -24.95 -2.45 12.74
CA GLU A 548 -25.09 -1.66 13.97
C GLU A 548 -23.74 -1.14 14.45
N ARG A 549 -23.77 0.02 15.12
CA ARG A 549 -22.57 0.61 15.74
C ARG A 549 -22.20 -0.19 16.97
N GLU A 550 -20.92 -0.49 17.13
CA GLU A 550 -20.38 -0.98 18.39
C GLU A 550 -20.33 0.20 19.35
N GLU A 551 -21.20 0.22 20.36
CA GLU A 551 -21.26 1.33 21.32
C GLU A 551 -20.10 1.25 22.33
N MET A 552 -19.64 2.42 22.79
CA MET A 552 -18.59 2.51 23.80
C MET A 552 -19.08 1.86 25.10
N PRO A 553 -18.39 0.84 25.64
CA PRO A 553 -18.73 0.30 26.95
C PRO A 553 -18.62 1.39 28.02
N VAL A 554 -19.64 1.49 28.88
CA VAL A 554 -19.70 2.46 29.98
C VAL A 554 -19.94 1.76 31.30
N LEU A 555 -19.56 2.38 32.42
CA LEU A 555 -19.98 1.95 33.75
C LEU A 555 -21.51 2.00 33.89
N ASP A 556 -22.08 1.03 34.59
CA ASP A 556 -23.50 1.03 34.96
C ASP A 556 -23.87 2.29 35.73
N ALA A 557 -25.07 2.85 35.49
CA ALA A 557 -25.51 4.12 36.07
C ALA A 557 -25.36 4.18 37.60
N ASP A 558 -25.73 3.10 38.30
CA ASP A 558 -25.64 2.99 39.76
C ASP A 558 -24.19 3.05 40.29
N ASN A 559 -23.22 2.74 39.43
CA ASN A 559 -21.80 2.72 39.74
C ASN A 559 -21.06 3.98 39.26
N ARG A 560 -21.77 5.05 38.86
CA ARG A 560 -21.16 6.31 38.34
C ARG A 560 -20.93 7.39 39.39
N LEU A 561 -21.41 7.22 40.62
CA LEU A 561 -21.24 8.18 41.73
C LEU A 561 -19.83 8.14 42.34
N ASN A 562 -18.82 8.14 41.48
CA ASN A 562 -17.41 8.20 41.82
C ASN A 562 -16.66 8.93 40.70
N PHE A 563 -15.34 9.04 40.84
CA PHE A 563 -14.47 9.71 39.86
C PHE A 563 -13.71 8.72 38.97
N ASN A 564 -14.09 7.43 38.97
CA ASN A 564 -13.51 6.46 38.06
C ASN A 564 -13.98 6.77 36.63
N GLU A 565 -13.15 6.41 35.65
CA GLU A 565 -13.47 6.62 34.23
C GLU A 565 -14.78 5.92 33.86
N VAL A 566 -15.73 6.67 33.27
CA VAL A 566 -17.06 6.14 32.94
C VAL A 566 -17.06 5.39 31.61
N GLU A 567 -16.42 5.93 30.57
CA GLU A 567 -16.23 5.25 29.29
C GLU A 567 -15.01 4.33 29.38
N LEU A 568 -15.16 3.03 29.08
CA LEU A 568 -14.16 2.00 29.39
C LEU A 568 -13.26 1.59 28.21
N GLY A 569 -13.53 2.06 26.99
CA GLY A 569 -12.84 1.61 25.78
C GLY A 569 -13.36 0.25 25.26
N TYR A 570 -12.99 -0.11 24.03
CA TYR A 570 -13.29 -1.43 23.49
C TYR A 570 -12.44 -2.51 24.15
N LYS A 571 -13.07 -3.63 24.50
CA LYS A 571 -12.43 -4.74 25.23
C LYS A 571 -11.60 -5.68 24.36
N SER A 572 -11.76 -5.65 23.03
CA SER A 572 -11.07 -6.56 22.12
C SER A 572 -10.82 -5.93 20.75
N GLU A 573 -9.79 -6.43 20.08
CA GLU A 573 -9.49 -6.06 18.69
C GLU A 573 -10.63 -6.39 17.73
N ASP A 574 -11.37 -7.48 17.97
CA ASP A 574 -12.46 -7.91 17.10
C ASP A 574 -13.59 -6.87 17.05
N ILE A 575 -13.92 -6.25 18.20
CA ILE A 575 -14.91 -5.18 18.27
C ILE A 575 -14.40 -3.94 17.51
N ALA A 576 -13.13 -3.57 17.72
CA ALA A 576 -12.53 -2.44 17.01
C ALA A 576 -12.49 -2.67 15.49
N LYS A 577 -12.19 -3.88 15.03
CA LYS A 577 -12.18 -4.24 13.60
C LYS A 577 -13.59 -4.20 13.02
N LYS A 578 -14.59 -4.76 13.70
CA LYS A 578 -16.00 -4.66 13.28
C LYS A 578 -16.45 -3.21 13.16
N GLU A 579 -16.12 -2.35 14.12
CA GLU A 579 -16.47 -0.93 14.03
C GLU A 579 -15.68 -0.23 12.91
N ALA A 580 -14.41 -0.57 12.70
CA ALA A 580 -13.62 -0.06 11.59
C ALA A 580 -14.25 -0.43 10.23
N ASP A 581 -14.82 -1.64 10.10
CA ASP A 581 -15.49 -2.15 8.90
C ASP A 581 -16.67 -1.29 8.44
N ARG A 582 -17.31 -0.57 9.37
CA ARG A 582 -18.41 0.36 9.08
C ARG A 582 -17.98 1.58 8.26
N CYS A 583 -16.69 1.89 8.16
CA CYS A 583 -16.20 3.01 7.35
C CYS A 583 -16.54 2.84 5.86
N LEU A 584 -17.22 3.82 5.27
CA LEU A 584 -17.62 3.81 3.85
C LEU A 584 -16.51 4.22 2.87
N GLU A 585 -15.31 4.52 3.37
CA GLU A 585 -14.13 4.85 2.54
C GLU A 585 -14.39 6.00 1.55
N CYS A 586 -15.09 7.05 2.02
CA CYS A 586 -15.58 8.13 1.17
C CYS A 586 -14.49 8.93 0.44
N GLY A 587 -13.24 8.91 0.91
CA GLY A 587 -12.11 9.59 0.28
C GLY A 587 -11.39 8.72 -0.76
N CYS A 588 -10.81 9.37 -1.77
CA CYS A 588 -10.12 8.70 -2.87
C CYS A 588 -8.79 8.05 -2.43
N GLY A 589 -8.63 6.74 -2.63
CA GLY A 589 -7.37 6.02 -2.38
C GLY A 589 -6.19 6.50 -3.24
N ALA A 590 -6.44 7.08 -4.43
CA ALA A 590 -5.41 7.65 -5.32
C ALA A 590 -5.03 9.10 -4.99
N VAL A 591 -5.68 9.72 -3.99
CA VAL A 591 -5.11 10.70 -3.06
C VAL A 591 -3.76 11.36 -3.41
N LEU A 592 -2.73 10.59 -3.06
CA LEU A 592 -1.33 11.00 -3.05
C LEU A 592 -0.65 10.87 -4.42
N THR A 593 -1.27 10.16 -5.37
CA THR A 593 -0.71 9.85 -6.70
C THR A 593 -1.53 10.41 -7.86
N CYS A 594 -2.63 11.13 -7.59
CA CYS A 594 -3.53 11.69 -8.60
C CYS A 594 -2.89 12.88 -9.34
N ASP A 595 -2.62 12.70 -10.64
CA ASP A 595 -2.04 13.73 -11.49
C ASP A 595 -3.01 14.92 -11.71
N LEU A 596 -4.34 14.66 -11.76
CA LEU A 596 -5.33 15.72 -11.90
C LEU A 596 -5.30 16.67 -10.70
N LYS A 597 -5.25 16.14 -9.48
CA LYS A 597 -5.15 16.93 -8.25
C LYS A 597 -3.85 17.74 -8.22
N LYS A 598 -2.73 17.08 -8.54
CA LYS A 598 -1.41 17.72 -8.61
C LYS A 598 -1.40 18.93 -9.55
N PHE A 599 -1.88 18.75 -10.79
CA PHE A 599 -1.91 19.85 -11.75
C PHE A 599 -2.97 20.89 -11.40
N ALA A 600 -4.12 20.51 -10.87
CA ALA A 600 -5.12 21.46 -10.39
C ALA A 600 -4.56 22.37 -9.28
N THR A 601 -3.76 21.82 -8.36
CA THR A 601 -3.02 22.60 -7.36
C THR A 601 -1.99 23.51 -8.01
N GLU A 602 -1.14 22.97 -8.90
CA GLU A 602 -0.06 23.72 -9.56
C GLU A 602 -0.57 24.95 -10.33
N TYR A 603 -1.70 24.80 -11.03
CA TYR A 603 -2.29 25.87 -11.86
C TYR A 603 -3.42 26.65 -11.15
N ASN A 604 -3.65 26.42 -9.85
CA ASN A 604 -4.73 27.05 -9.07
C ASN A 604 -6.10 26.96 -9.78
N ALA A 605 -6.44 25.77 -10.28
CA ALA A 605 -7.69 25.49 -10.96
C ALA A 605 -8.85 25.45 -9.96
N LYS A 606 -10.02 25.98 -10.35
CA LYS A 606 -11.23 25.98 -9.54
C LYS A 606 -12.28 25.01 -10.10
N GLN A 607 -12.69 24.05 -9.28
CA GLN A 607 -13.67 23.04 -9.68
C GLN A 607 -15.03 23.63 -10.11
N ASN A 608 -15.44 24.75 -9.51
CA ASN A 608 -16.72 25.39 -9.77
C ASN A 608 -16.68 26.50 -10.85
N HIS A 609 -15.54 26.70 -11.53
CA HIS A 609 -15.41 27.78 -12.52
C HIS A 609 -16.38 27.62 -13.69
N PHE A 610 -16.46 26.40 -14.25
CA PHE A 610 -17.43 26.03 -15.29
C PHE A 610 -18.58 25.19 -14.71
N SER A 611 -19.18 25.65 -13.62
CA SER A 611 -20.33 24.96 -13.02
C SER A 611 -21.48 24.79 -14.02
N GLY A 612 -22.13 23.63 -13.99
CA GLY A 612 -23.17 23.25 -14.94
C GLY A 612 -23.67 21.83 -14.70
N ASN A 613 -24.19 21.19 -15.74
CA ASN A 613 -24.61 19.79 -15.68
C ASN A 613 -23.39 18.88 -15.46
N PHE A 614 -23.51 17.95 -14.53
CA PHE A 614 -22.51 16.91 -14.28
C PHE A 614 -23.17 15.53 -14.35
N LYS A 615 -22.34 14.49 -14.49
CA LYS A 615 -22.78 13.09 -14.49
C LYS A 615 -22.43 12.44 -13.15
N ASN A 616 -23.34 11.61 -12.66
CA ASN A 616 -23.12 10.75 -11.50
C ASN A 616 -23.35 9.31 -11.95
N TYR A 617 -22.41 8.43 -11.61
CA TYR A 617 -22.43 7.02 -11.95
C TYR A 617 -22.30 6.17 -10.69
N SER A 618 -22.93 4.98 -10.69
CA SER A 618 -22.60 3.96 -9.72
C SER A 618 -21.16 3.46 -9.93
N VAL A 619 -20.48 3.18 -8.83
CA VAL A 619 -19.17 2.52 -8.87
C VAL A 619 -19.38 1.05 -9.23
N ASP A 620 -18.54 0.54 -10.12
CA ASP A 620 -18.63 -0.81 -10.65
C ASP A 620 -17.59 -1.71 -9.99
N PHE A 621 -18.07 -2.63 -9.17
CA PHE A 621 -17.31 -3.64 -8.43
C PHE A 621 -17.53 -5.05 -9.00
N SER A 622 -18.09 -5.20 -10.21
CA SER A 622 -18.45 -6.52 -10.74
C SER A 622 -17.24 -7.42 -11.03
N HIS A 623 -16.03 -6.86 -11.03
CA HIS A 623 -14.79 -7.58 -11.28
C HIS A 623 -13.98 -7.77 -9.98
N PRO A 624 -13.45 -8.98 -9.72
CA PRO A 624 -12.82 -9.33 -8.44
C PRO A 624 -11.60 -8.49 -8.09
N PHE A 625 -10.84 -8.02 -9.09
CA PHE A 625 -9.60 -7.28 -8.89
C PHE A 625 -9.65 -5.82 -9.35
N ILE A 626 -10.72 -5.40 -10.03
CA ILE A 626 -10.75 -4.11 -10.73
C ILE A 626 -12.04 -3.39 -10.36
N GLU A 627 -11.89 -2.19 -9.81
CA GLU A 627 -12.98 -1.25 -9.56
C GLU A 627 -12.99 -0.20 -10.67
N ILE A 628 -14.18 0.17 -11.16
CA ILE A 628 -14.35 1.26 -12.14
C ILE A 628 -15.27 2.33 -11.55
N ASP A 629 -14.68 3.45 -11.13
CA ASP A 629 -15.37 4.67 -10.70
C ASP A 629 -15.35 5.73 -11.80
N ARG A 630 -16.43 5.77 -12.57
CA ARG A 630 -16.58 6.69 -13.71
C ARG A 630 -16.69 8.15 -13.28
N ASN A 631 -17.04 8.44 -12.03
CA ASN A 631 -17.08 9.80 -11.51
C ASN A 631 -15.69 10.45 -11.45
N LYS A 632 -14.63 9.63 -11.38
CA LYS A 632 -13.24 10.08 -11.41
C LYS A 632 -12.65 10.13 -12.83
N CYS A 633 -13.38 9.63 -13.84
CA CYS A 633 -12.85 9.45 -15.19
C CYS A 633 -12.76 10.78 -15.95
N ILE A 634 -11.64 10.99 -16.64
CA ILE A 634 -11.39 12.18 -17.46
C ILE A 634 -11.41 11.88 -18.97
N LEU A 635 -11.94 10.71 -19.37
CA LEU A 635 -12.04 10.24 -20.76
C LEU A 635 -10.71 10.30 -21.55
N CYS A 636 -9.58 10.10 -20.86
CA CYS A 636 -8.26 10.21 -21.50
C CYS A 636 -7.92 9.05 -22.44
N GLY A 637 -8.68 7.96 -22.42
CA GLY A 637 -8.50 6.79 -23.30
C GLY A 637 -7.31 5.88 -22.97
N ARG A 638 -6.47 6.21 -21.98
CA ARG A 638 -5.25 5.43 -21.64
C ARG A 638 -5.56 3.96 -21.32
N CYS A 639 -6.60 3.70 -20.52
CA CYS A 639 -7.01 2.35 -20.14
C CYS A 639 -7.52 1.51 -21.33
N ILE A 640 -8.26 2.13 -22.25
CA ILE A 640 -8.74 1.48 -23.49
C ILE A 640 -7.55 1.14 -24.37
N ARG A 641 -6.68 2.10 -24.59
CA ARG A 641 -5.52 1.98 -25.49
C ARG A 641 -4.49 0.99 -24.99
N ILE A 642 -4.18 0.97 -23.69
CA ILE A 642 -3.26 -0.04 -23.14
C ILE A 642 -3.85 -1.45 -23.22
N CYS A 643 -5.16 -1.59 -23.03
CA CYS A 643 -5.86 -2.87 -23.16
C CYS A 643 -5.88 -3.37 -24.62
N ASN A 644 -5.94 -2.46 -25.59
CA ASN A 644 -5.92 -2.80 -27.01
C ASN A 644 -4.48 -2.96 -27.55
N GLU A 645 -3.67 -1.89 -27.52
CA GLU A 645 -2.37 -1.80 -28.19
C GLU A 645 -1.28 -2.67 -27.54
N ILE A 646 -1.33 -2.87 -26.21
CA ILE A 646 -0.28 -3.62 -25.47
C ILE A 646 -0.76 -5.01 -25.09
N VAL A 647 -1.96 -5.13 -24.54
CA VAL A 647 -2.48 -6.44 -24.11
C VAL A 647 -3.07 -7.22 -25.28
N GLY A 648 -3.71 -6.54 -26.25
CA GLY A 648 -4.46 -7.19 -27.33
C GLY A 648 -5.85 -7.70 -26.91
N ALA A 649 -6.32 -7.37 -25.71
CA ALA A 649 -7.59 -7.87 -25.18
C ALA A 649 -8.81 -7.08 -25.67
N SER A 650 -8.68 -5.77 -25.86
CA SER A 650 -9.80 -4.88 -26.22
C SER A 650 -11.04 -5.05 -25.31
N ALA A 651 -10.79 -5.26 -24.01
CA ALA A 651 -11.83 -5.48 -23.01
C ALA A 651 -12.58 -4.20 -22.60
N LEU A 652 -11.96 -3.03 -22.81
CA LEU A 652 -12.53 -1.72 -22.50
C LEU A 652 -12.71 -0.91 -23.78
N GLY A 653 -13.74 -0.07 -23.83
CA GLY A 653 -14.01 0.84 -24.94
C GLY A 653 -14.71 2.13 -24.52
N PHE A 654 -14.83 3.06 -25.46
CA PHE A 654 -15.75 4.19 -25.34
C PHE A 654 -17.15 3.72 -25.74
N VAL A 655 -18.11 3.88 -24.84
CA VAL A 655 -19.52 3.56 -25.07
C VAL A 655 -20.31 4.87 -25.15
N ASN A 656 -21.40 4.87 -25.92
CA ASN A 656 -22.19 6.04 -26.30
C ASN A 656 -21.43 7.04 -27.19
N ARG A 657 -21.98 8.24 -27.38
CA ARG A 657 -21.40 9.32 -28.20
C ARG A 657 -21.65 10.69 -27.56
N GLY A 658 -20.79 11.65 -27.86
CA GLY A 658 -20.94 13.03 -27.40
C GLY A 658 -20.80 13.15 -25.88
N PHE A 659 -21.69 13.93 -25.25
CA PHE A 659 -21.67 14.20 -23.81
C PHE A 659 -21.94 12.97 -22.93
N ASP A 660 -22.54 11.91 -23.48
CA ASP A 660 -22.85 10.68 -22.76
C ASP A 660 -21.74 9.61 -22.87
N THR A 661 -20.60 9.97 -23.47
CA THR A 661 -19.47 9.06 -23.66
C THR A 661 -18.90 8.62 -22.31
N ILE A 662 -18.80 7.30 -22.11
CA ILE A 662 -18.21 6.70 -20.91
C ILE A 662 -17.14 5.68 -21.28
N VAL A 663 -16.21 5.45 -20.36
CA VAL A 663 -15.37 4.26 -20.38
C VAL A 663 -16.13 3.13 -19.71
N ALA A 664 -16.31 2.02 -20.43
CA ALA A 664 -16.98 0.83 -19.93
C ALA A 664 -16.41 -0.43 -20.60
N PRO A 665 -16.69 -1.62 -20.05
CA PRO A 665 -16.36 -2.85 -20.75
C PRO A 665 -17.03 -2.91 -22.12
N SER A 666 -16.34 -3.52 -23.08
CA SER A 666 -16.77 -3.58 -24.48
C SER A 666 -18.16 -4.19 -24.61
N MET A 667 -19.01 -3.57 -25.45
CA MET A 667 -20.43 -3.91 -25.66
C MET A 667 -21.32 -3.78 -24.41
N GLY A 668 -20.88 -3.06 -23.37
CA GLY A 668 -21.67 -2.86 -22.14
C GLY A 668 -21.83 -4.12 -21.28
N LYS A 669 -20.99 -5.13 -21.49
CA LYS A 669 -20.96 -6.37 -20.69
C LYS A 669 -20.29 -6.15 -19.32
N SER A 670 -20.33 -7.16 -18.44
CA SER A 670 -19.40 -7.19 -17.30
C SER A 670 -17.97 -7.37 -17.81
N LEU A 671 -16.98 -6.82 -17.10
CA LEU A 671 -15.57 -6.98 -17.48
C LEU A 671 -15.16 -8.47 -17.49
N LEU A 672 -15.74 -9.29 -16.63
CA LEU A 672 -15.57 -10.76 -16.60
C LEU A 672 -16.07 -11.46 -17.87
N ASP A 673 -17.09 -10.90 -18.54
CA ASP A 673 -17.66 -11.45 -19.78
C ASP A 673 -16.94 -10.96 -21.05
N THR A 674 -15.88 -10.18 -20.87
CA THR A 674 -15.01 -9.71 -21.95
C THR A 674 -13.74 -10.55 -22.04
N LYS A 675 -12.79 -10.15 -22.90
CA LYS A 675 -11.47 -10.77 -23.01
C LYS A 675 -10.47 -10.21 -21.98
N CYS A 676 -10.94 -9.68 -20.84
CA CYS A 676 -10.08 -9.15 -19.80
C CYS A 676 -9.14 -10.24 -19.26
N GLU A 677 -7.85 -9.94 -19.17
CA GLU A 677 -6.82 -10.88 -18.66
C GLU A 677 -6.40 -10.58 -17.22
N ASN A 678 -7.11 -9.68 -16.54
CA ASN A 678 -6.83 -9.23 -15.17
C ASN A 678 -5.41 -8.70 -15.02
N CYS A 679 -4.84 -8.08 -16.06
CA CYS A 679 -3.43 -7.68 -16.06
C CYS A 679 -3.14 -6.45 -15.19
N GLY A 680 -4.17 -5.66 -14.85
CA GLY A 680 -4.05 -4.42 -14.08
C GLY A 680 -3.33 -3.27 -14.79
N LEU A 681 -2.98 -3.40 -16.08
CA LEU A 681 -2.32 -2.31 -16.83
C LEU A 681 -3.23 -1.08 -16.97
N CYS A 682 -4.55 -1.27 -17.02
CA CYS A 682 -5.54 -0.19 -16.98
C CYS A 682 -5.50 0.61 -15.67
N ILE A 683 -5.22 -0.04 -14.54
CA ILE A 683 -5.00 0.61 -13.24
C ILE A 683 -3.68 1.39 -13.29
N SER A 684 -2.59 0.75 -13.72
CA SER A 684 -1.25 1.35 -13.76
C SER A 684 -1.13 2.60 -14.64
N THR A 685 -2.06 2.78 -15.59
CA THR A 685 -2.08 3.93 -16.51
C THR A 685 -3.15 4.96 -16.14
N CYS A 686 -4.01 4.70 -15.14
CA CYS A 686 -5.08 5.63 -14.81
C CYS A 686 -4.53 6.86 -14.05
N PRO A 687 -4.63 8.09 -14.57
CA PRO A 687 -4.06 9.27 -13.91
C PRO A 687 -4.88 9.78 -12.71
N THR A 688 -6.12 9.32 -12.56
CA THR A 688 -7.08 9.84 -11.57
C THR A 688 -7.63 8.79 -10.61
N GLY A 689 -7.18 7.53 -10.70
CA GLY A 689 -7.74 6.43 -9.92
C GLY A 689 -9.19 6.09 -10.26
N ALA A 690 -9.66 6.43 -11.47
CA ALA A 690 -10.97 6.03 -11.98
C ALA A 690 -11.06 4.53 -12.29
N ILE A 691 -9.91 3.90 -12.55
CA ILE A 691 -9.78 2.44 -12.54
C ILE A 691 -8.74 2.13 -11.47
N SER A 692 -9.18 1.48 -10.42
CA SER A 692 -8.39 1.14 -9.23
C SER A 692 -8.43 -0.36 -8.98
N GLU A 693 -7.55 -0.81 -8.09
CA GLU A 693 -7.59 -2.18 -7.60
C GLU A 693 -8.78 -2.34 -6.64
N ASN A 694 -9.61 -3.35 -6.89
CA ASN A 694 -10.68 -3.74 -5.98
C ASN A 694 -10.04 -4.55 -4.84
N LYS A 695 -9.81 -3.90 -3.69
CA LYS A 695 -9.10 -4.51 -2.56
C LYS A 695 -10.06 -5.25 -1.64
N ILE A 696 -9.60 -6.37 -1.10
CA ILE A 696 -10.32 -7.18 -0.08
C ILE A 696 -10.21 -6.61 1.35
N PHE A 697 -9.55 -5.47 1.50
CA PHE A 697 -9.28 -4.79 2.77
C PHE A 697 -9.45 -3.29 2.57
N LYS A 698 -9.60 -2.53 3.67
CA LYS A 698 -9.87 -1.09 3.57
C LYS A 698 -8.75 -0.31 2.91
N ILE A 699 -9.13 0.62 2.06
CA ILE A 699 -8.29 1.52 1.31
C ILE A 699 -8.22 2.87 2.03
N ALA A 700 -7.01 3.34 2.24
CA ALA A 700 -6.76 4.72 2.62
C ALA A 700 -5.52 5.30 1.92
N PRO A 701 -5.48 6.61 1.69
CA PRO A 701 -4.36 7.29 1.05
C PRO A 701 -3.19 7.49 2.02
N ILE A 702 -2.61 6.39 2.48
CA ILE A 702 -1.51 6.37 3.43
C ILE A 702 -0.19 6.32 2.64
N LYS A 703 0.83 7.01 3.14
CA LYS A 703 2.18 6.88 2.59
C LYS A 703 2.73 5.49 2.90
N THR A 704 3.21 4.81 1.87
CA THR A 704 3.81 3.48 1.96
C THR A 704 5.32 3.55 1.83
N ASN A 705 6.01 2.60 2.46
CA ASN A 705 7.38 2.26 2.13
C ASN A 705 7.39 1.49 0.80
N LYS A 706 8.52 1.52 0.10
CA LYS A 706 8.66 0.88 -1.22
C LYS A 706 9.99 0.15 -1.30
N PHE A 707 9.96 -1.06 -1.83
CA PHE A 707 11.16 -1.81 -2.17
C PHE A 707 10.97 -2.58 -3.48
N ASN A 708 12.08 -2.95 -4.12
CA ASN A 708 12.06 -3.65 -5.40
C ASN A 708 12.43 -5.12 -5.23
N THR A 709 11.75 -5.99 -5.98
CA THR A 709 12.08 -7.42 -6.04
C THR A 709 11.78 -7.99 -7.42
N ILE A 710 11.99 -9.29 -7.61
CA ILE A 710 11.68 -10.01 -8.85
C ILE A 710 10.47 -10.91 -8.64
N CYS A 711 9.56 -10.92 -9.62
CA CYS A 711 8.38 -11.77 -9.61
C CYS A 711 8.75 -13.26 -9.54
N ASN A 712 8.18 -13.97 -8.57
CA ASN A 712 8.42 -15.39 -8.30
C ASN A 712 7.38 -16.35 -8.93
N TYR A 713 6.62 -15.89 -9.94
CA TYR A 713 5.60 -16.71 -10.59
C TYR A 713 6.08 -17.43 -11.84
N CYS A 714 6.24 -16.72 -12.97
CA CYS A 714 6.62 -17.27 -14.27
C CYS A 714 8.05 -16.91 -14.65
N SER A 715 8.59 -17.53 -15.70
CA SER A 715 10.00 -17.47 -16.10
C SER A 715 10.48 -16.15 -16.73
N ILE A 716 9.64 -15.12 -16.80
CA ILE A 716 10.02 -13.85 -17.46
C ILE A 716 11.01 -13.04 -16.61
N GLY A 717 10.87 -13.05 -15.27
CA GLY A 717 11.72 -12.25 -14.38
C GLY A 717 11.35 -10.76 -14.34
N CYS A 718 10.06 -10.45 -14.25
CA CYS A 718 9.59 -9.06 -14.13
C CYS A 718 10.02 -8.44 -12.80
N SER A 719 10.58 -7.22 -12.84
CA SER A 719 10.83 -6.43 -11.64
C SER A 719 9.53 -5.81 -11.11
N LEU A 720 9.32 -5.93 -9.81
CA LEU A 720 8.16 -5.45 -9.07
C LEU A 720 8.60 -4.37 -8.06
N GLU A 721 7.78 -3.35 -7.88
CA GLU A 721 7.84 -2.42 -6.75
C GLU A 721 6.72 -2.83 -5.78
N ILE A 722 7.09 -3.24 -4.57
CA ILE A 722 6.16 -3.59 -3.50
C ILE A 722 6.01 -2.37 -2.60
N SER A 723 4.77 -1.94 -2.38
CA SER A 723 4.44 -0.91 -1.40
C SER A 723 3.93 -1.56 -0.12
N ASN A 724 4.57 -1.29 1.02
CA ASN A 724 4.21 -1.85 2.31
C ASN A 724 4.08 -0.79 3.41
N ILE A 725 3.35 -1.12 4.46
CA ILE A 725 3.29 -0.38 5.71
C ILE A 725 3.67 -1.38 6.78
N SER A 726 4.82 -1.16 7.44
CA SER A 726 5.39 -2.17 8.33
C SER A 726 5.54 -3.50 7.57
N ASP A 727 4.99 -4.60 8.08
CA ASP A 727 5.00 -5.89 7.39
C ASP A 727 3.79 -6.16 6.47
N PHE A 728 2.84 -5.23 6.38
CA PHE A 728 1.65 -5.41 5.56
C PHE A 728 1.88 -4.88 4.13
N VAL A 729 1.76 -5.76 3.13
CA VAL A 729 1.84 -5.37 1.72
C VAL A 729 0.53 -4.72 1.28
N TYR A 730 0.62 -3.45 0.90
CA TYR A 730 -0.53 -2.64 0.55
C TYR A 730 -0.87 -2.73 -0.94
N GLU A 731 0.13 -2.72 -1.81
CA GLU A 731 -0.03 -2.85 -3.26
C GLU A 731 1.27 -3.28 -3.93
N VAL A 732 1.17 -3.85 -5.13
CA VAL A 732 2.32 -4.14 -5.99
C VAL A 732 2.15 -3.45 -7.34
N ASN A 733 3.21 -2.83 -7.85
CA ASN A 733 3.25 -2.23 -9.18
C ASN A 733 4.46 -2.75 -9.97
N GLY A 734 4.45 -2.55 -11.29
CA GLY A 734 5.59 -2.92 -12.11
C GLY A 734 6.70 -1.89 -12.01
N ASN A 735 7.92 -2.34 -11.72
CA ASN A 735 9.12 -1.49 -11.71
C ASN A 735 9.89 -1.60 -13.03
N LYS A 736 10.64 -0.56 -13.39
CA LYS A 736 11.54 -0.60 -14.56
C LYS A 736 12.72 -1.52 -14.24
N GLY A 737 12.66 -2.76 -14.74
CA GLY A 737 13.70 -3.76 -14.56
C GLY A 737 14.53 -4.03 -15.82
N LEU A 738 15.48 -4.95 -15.70
CA LEU A 738 16.31 -5.44 -16.81
C LEU A 738 15.45 -6.03 -17.94
N ILE A 739 14.38 -6.74 -17.59
CA ILE A 739 13.51 -7.43 -18.56
C ILE A 739 12.29 -6.58 -18.94
N ASN A 740 11.50 -6.18 -17.95
CA ASN A 740 10.32 -5.32 -18.14
C ASN A 740 10.70 -3.83 -18.07
N LYS A 741 11.43 -3.33 -19.07
CA LYS A 741 11.96 -1.94 -19.10
C LYS A 741 10.93 -0.82 -18.89
N PHE A 742 9.66 -1.08 -19.19
CA PHE A 742 8.54 -0.15 -19.02
C PHE A 742 7.66 -0.45 -17.79
N GLY A 743 8.08 -1.33 -16.89
CA GLY A 743 7.27 -1.71 -15.71
C GLY A 743 5.99 -2.46 -16.09
N ILE A 744 5.99 -3.19 -17.20
CA ILE A 744 4.85 -4.03 -17.61
C ILE A 744 4.89 -5.34 -16.82
N ILE A 745 3.74 -5.70 -16.21
CA ILE A 745 3.55 -6.92 -15.43
C ILE A 745 2.21 -7.58 -15.78
N CYS A 746 1.99 -8.82 -15.32
CA CYS A 746 0.75 -9.57 -15.53
C CYS A 746 -0.11 -9.64 -14.25
N SER A 747 -1.26 -10.32 -14.34
CA SER A 747 -2.18 -10.52 -13.23
C SER A 747 -1.52 -11.10 -11.98
N LYS A 748 -0.69 -12.14 -12.14
CA LYS A 748 0.05 -12.78 -11.03
C LYS A 748 0.99 -11.80 -10.33
N GLY A 749 1.69 -10.97 -11.09
CA GLY A 749 2.57 -9.94 -10.52
C GLY A 749 1.81 -8.81 -9.86
N LYS A 750 0.65 -8.42 -10.40
CA LYS A 750 -0.14 -7.28 -9.90
C LYS A 750 -0.98 -7.62 -8.68
N PHE A 751 -1.64 -8.78 -8.68
CA PHE A 751 -2.64 -9.19 -7.69
C PHE A 751 -2.24 -10.42 -6.88
N GLY A 752 -1.17 -11.14 -7.26
CA GLY A 752 -0.74 -12.36 -6.56
C GLY A 752 -0.08 -12.12 -5.20
N TYR A 753 -0.04 -10.90 -4.68
CA TYR A 753 0.70 -10.57 -3.45
C TYR A 753 -0.07 -10.89 -2.16
N HIS A 754 -1.36 -11.23 -2.23
CA HIS A 754 -2.19 -11.44 -1.05
C HIS A 754 -1.67 -12.54 -0.10
N TYR A 755 -0.96 -13.55 -0.60
CA TYR A 755 -0.35 -14.57 0.25
C TYR A 755 0.69 -13.99 1.23
N ILE A 756 1.26 -12.82 0.95
CA ILE A 756 2.26 -12.19 1.83
C ILE A 756 1.62 -11.71 3.13
N ASN A 757 0.34 -11.30 3.05
CA ASN A 757 -0.45 -10.83 4.19
C ASN A 757 -1.21 -11.96 4.90
N ASP A 758 -1.12 -13.19 4.41
CA ASP A 758 -1.85 -14.34 4.96
C ASP A 758 -1.27 -14.74 6.32
N SER A 759 -2.11 -14.64 7.37
CA SER A 759 -1.75 -14.97 8.75
C SER A 759 -1.57 -16.47 9.00
N SER A 760 -1.99 -17.34 8.07
CA SER A 760 -1.78 -18.80 8.14
C SER A 760 -0.36 -19.24 7.77
N ARG A 761 0.55 -18.30 7.51
CA ARG A 761 1.96 -18.56 7.25
C ARG A 761 2.60 -19.31 8.42
N LEU A 762 3.39 -20.34 8.11
CA LEU A 762 4.16 -21.08 9.11
C LEU A 762 5.31 -20.22 9.65
N LEU A 763 5.44 -20.14 10.97
CA LEU A 763 6.47 -19.34 11.64
C LEU A 763 7.50 -20.18 12.41
N SER A 764 7.11 -21.36 12.86
CA SER A 764 7.97 -22.27 13.66
C SER A 764 8.01 -23.68 13.07
N PRO A 765 9.10 -24.45 13.27
CA PRO A 765 9.18 -25.86 12.87
C PRO A 765 8.13 -26.73 13.57
N LEU A 766 7.53 -27.67 12.84
CA LEU A 766 6.48 -28.56 13.36
C LEU A 766 6.86 -30.02 13.14
N LEU A 767 6.93 -30.81 14.22
CA LEU A 767 7.16 -32.25 14.19
C LEU A 767 5.85 -33.00 14.44
N LYS A 768 5.58 -34.02 13.62
CA LYS A 768 4.40 -34.88 13.79
C LYS A 768 4.70 -35.99 14.80
N VAL A 769 3.99 -35.98 15.94
CA VAL A 769 4.10 -36.99 17.01
C VAL A 769 2.71 -37.54 17.29
N ASN A 770 2.52 -38.86 17.20
CA ASN A 770 1.21 -39.50 17.40
C ASN A 770 0.07 -38.90 16.55
N ASN A 771 0.37 -38.52 15.30
CA ASN A 771 -0.54 -37.81 14.38
C ASN A 771 -0.94 -36.38 14.78
N GLU A 772 -0.34 -35.82 15.82
CA GLU A 772 -0.53 -34.42 16.22
C GLU A 772 0.71 -33.57 15.91
N TRP A 773 0.50 -32.29 15.63
CA TRP A 773 1.59 -31.35 15.35
C TRP A 773 2.11 -30.76 16.66
N LYS A 774 3.42 -30.90 16.87
CA LYS A 774 4.14 -30.28 17.98
C LYS A 774 5.12 -29.24 17.44
N GLU A 775 5.02 -28.01 17.93
CA GLU A 775 6.05 -26.98 17.71
C GLU A 775 7.37 -27.38 18.40
N ILE A 776 8.47 -27.29 17.66
CA ILE A 776 9.82 -27.65 18.14
C ILE A 776 10.82 -26.54 17.80
N THR A 777 11.98 -26.53 18.45
CA THR A 777 13.02 -25.55 18.14
C THR A 777 13.75 -25.89 16.83
N TRP A 778 14.42 -24.90 16.25
CA TRP A 778 15.27 -25.10 15.07
C TRP A 778 16.35 -26.16 15.29
N GLU A 779 17.00 -26.15 16.45
CA GLU A 779 18.05 -27.11 16.81
C GLU A 779 17.51 -28.54 16.92
N GLU A 780 16.31 -28.71 17.48
CA GLU A 780 15.62 -30.02 17.52
C GLU A 780 15.28 -30.52 16.12
N ALA A 781 14.84 -29.62 15.23
CA ALA A 781 14.54 -29.97 13.84
C ALA A 781 15.81 -30.44 13.09
N PHE A 782 16.91 -29.70 13.21
CA PHE A 782 18.19 -30.07 12.57
C PHE A 782 18.72 -31.41 13.07
N LYS A 783 18.69 -31.65 14.39
CA LYS A 783 19.09 -32.94 14.98
C LYS A 783 18.21 -34.09 14.51
N THR A 784 16.91 -33.86 14.35
CA THR A 784 15.96 -34.87 13.86
C THR A 784 16.25 -35.25 12.41
N ILE A 785 16.53 -34.26 11.56
CA ILE A 785 16.95 -34.47 10.16
C ILE A 785 18.26 -35.28 10.13
N ALA A 786 19.26 -34.83 10.88
CA ALA A 786 20.57 -35.47 10.93
C ALA A 786 20.50 -36.93 11.41
N LYS A 787 19.70 -37.19 12.44
CA LYS A 787 19.47 -38.54 12.98
C LYS A 787 18.90 -39.49 11.92
N ASN A 788 17.87 -39.06 11.18
CA ASN A 788 17.24 -39.90 10.15
C ASN A 788 18.18 -40.18 8.99
N ILE A 789 18.90 -39.17 8.50
CA ILE A 789 19.89 -39.33 7.43
C ILE A 789 21.02 -40.28 7.86
N LYS A 790 21.62 -40.06 9.05
CA LYS A 790 22.70 -40.91 9.59
C LYS A 790 22.28 -42.37 9.82
N SER A 791 20.97 -42.64 9.90
CA SER A 791 20.40 -43.99 10.06
C SER A 791 20.02 -44.68 8.74
N SER A 792 20.44 -44.13 7.60
CA SER A 792 20.08 -44.60 6.26
C SER A 792 21.29 -44.63 5.33
N ASN A 793 21.20 -45.42 4.25
CA ASN A 793 22.22 -45.40 3.20
C ASN A 793 22.09 -44.12 2.34
N PRO A 794 23.18 -43.59 1.75
CA PRO A 794 23.11 -42.40 0.90
C PRO A 794 22.00 -42.47 -0.17
N ASP A 795 21.90 -43.60 -0.88
CA ASP A 795 20.92 -43.79 -1.97
C ASP A 795 19.46 -43.93 -1.49
N GLU A 796 19.21 -44.02 -0.17
CA GLU A 796 17.85 -44.03 0.42
C GLU A 796 17.35 -42.61 0.74
N ASN A 797 18.21 -41.59 0.60
CA ASN A 797 17.89 -40.19 0.82
C ASN A 797 17.63 -39.50 -0.51
N THR A 798 16.51 -38.79 -0.64
CA THR A 798 16.15 -38.03 -1.85
C THR A 798 15.81 -36.59 -1.51
N PHE A 799 16.34 -35.66 -2.29
CA PHE A 799 16.13 -34.22 -2.16
C PHE A 799 15.37 -33.70 -3.39
N MET A 800 14.31 -32.93 -3.15
CA MET A 800 13.46 -32.31 -4.17
C MET A 800 13.43 -30.81 -3.92
N ALA A 801 13.85 -30.00 -4.89
CA ALA A 801 13.95 -28.54 -4.75
C ALA A 801 13.19 -27.81 -5.86
N GLY A 802 12.35 -26.86 -5.47
CA GLY A 802 11.45 -26.14 -6.37
C GLY A 802 12.03 -24.92 -7.06
N ALA A 803 11.58 -24.64 -8.28
CA ALA A 803 11.97 -23.47 -9.09
C ALA A 803 11.54 -22.10 -8.51
N ARG A 804 10.92 -22.06 -7.33
CA ARG A 804 10.60 -20.82 -6.61
C ARG A 804 11.78 -20.31 -5.77
N LEU A 805 12.71 -21.21 -5.44
CA LEU A 805 13.89 -20.95 -4.62
C LEU A 805 14.93 -20.16 -5.42
N THR A 806 15.75 -19.38 -4.71
CA THR A 806 16.87 -18.62 -5.28
C THR A 806 17.97 -19.56 -5.73
N ASN A 807 18.85 -19.07 -6.61
CA ASN A 807 20.00 -19.86 -7.07
C ASN A 807 20.89 -20.29 -5.89
N GLU A 808 21.07 -19.43 -4.89
CA GLU A 808 21.87 -19.71 -3.71
C GLU A 808 21.27 -20.84 -2.87
N GLU A 809 19.95 -20.84 -2.68
CA GLU A 809 19.23 -21.92 -2.00
C GLU A 809 19.35 -23.24 -2.77
N LEU A 810 19.09 -23.22 -4.08
CA LEU A 810 19.20 -24.39 -4.95
C LEU A 810 20.60 -24.99 -4.92
N TYR A 811 21.63 -24.15 -5.10
CA TYR A 811 23.02 -24.56 -5.05
C TYR A 811 23.37 -25.19 -3.70
N TYR A 812 22.93 -24.58 -2.60
CA TYR A 812 23.29 -25.07 -1.28
C TYR A 812 22.57 -26.38 -0.94
N ILE A 813 21.30 -26.55 -1.33
CA ILE A 813 20.56 -27.82 -1.18
C ILE A 813 21.28 -28.96 -1.90
N GLN A 814 21.68 -28.77 -3.16
CA GLN A 814 22.39 -29.85 -3.87
C GLN A 814 23.79 -30.12 -3.29
N LYS A 815 24.46 -29.08 -2.76
CA LYS A 815 25.75 -29.24 -2.07
C LYS A 815 25.57 -30.07 -0.79
N ILE A 816 24.51 -29.85 -0.02
CA ILE A 816 24.19 -30.67 1.16
C ILE A 816 23.92 -32.12 0.74
N ALA A 817 23.09 -32.34 -0.28
CA ALA A 817 22.79 -33.68 -0.78
C ALA A 817 24.06 -34.45 -1.21
N ARG A 818 24.93 -33.81 -1.99
CA ARG A 818 26.13 -34.45 -2.56
C ARG A 818 27.32 -34.47 -1.60
N ALA A 819 27.64 -33.36 -0.94
CA ALA A 819 28.83 -33.23 -0.11
C ALA A 819 28.62 -33.78 1.31
N ALA A 820 27.46 -33.56 1.93
CA ALA A 820 27.15 -34.08 3.27
C ALA A 820 26.55 -35.48 3.23
N VAL A 821 25.47 -35.67 2.46
CA VAL A 821 24.71 -36.94 2.47
C VAL A 821 25.30 -37.99 1.52
N LYS A 822 26.17 -37.58 0.59
CA LYS A 822 26.80 -38.45 -0.42
C LYS A 822 25.80 -39.09 -1.38
N THR A 823 24.65 -38.45 -1.60
CA THR A 823 23.63 -38.90 -2.55
C THR A 823 23.61 -38.01 -3.79
N ASN A 824 23.37 -38.62 -4.95
CA ASN A 824 23.05 -37.89 -6.18
C ASN A 824 21.53 -37.85 -6.43
N ASN A 825 20.70 -38.34 -5.51
CA ASN A 825 19.25 -38.29 -5.64
C ASN A 825 18.72 -36.87 -5.34
N ILE A 826 18.97 -35.95 -6.25
CA ILE A 826 18.53 -34.54 -6.19
C ILE A 826 17.75 -34.22 -7.47
N GLY A 827 16.55 -33.63 -7.32
CA GLY A 827 15.73 -33.27 -8.47
C GLY A 827 14.64 -32.27 -8.11
N SER A 828 13.62 -32.18 -8.96
CA SER A 828 12.46 -31.31 -8.79
C SER A 828 11.22 -32.02 -9.30
N PHE A 829 10.11 -31.92 -8.56
CA PHE A 829 8.82 -32.46 -9.01
C PHE A 829 8.37 -31.80 -10.31
N HIS A 830 8.79 -30.55 -10.57
CA HIS A 830 8.52 -29.82 -11.80
C HIS A 830 8.82 -30.61 -13.09
N TYR A 831 9.96 -31.30 -13.13
CA TYR A 831 10.44 -32.04 -14.31
C TYR A 831 10.55 -33.56 -14.04
N LEU A 832 9.82 -34.09 -13.05
CA LEU A 832 9.90 -35.50 -12.68
C LEU A 832 9.64 -36.43 -13.88
N GLY A 833 10.57 -37.34 -14.16
CA GLY A 833 10.51 -38.29 -15.28
C GLY A 833 10.90 -37.72 -16.66
N ASN A 834 11.20 -36.42 -16.79
CA ASN A 834 11.63 -35.80 -18.05
C ASN A 834 12.78 -34.80 -17.92
N SER A 835 13.38 -34.67 -16.73
CA SER A 835 14.41 -33.69 -16.42
C SER A 835 15.59 -33.74 -17.39
N ASP A 836 16.08 -34.93 -17.71
CA ASP A 836 17.21 -35.12 -18.63
C ASP A 836 16.87 -34.69 -20.06
N ASN A 837 15.64 -34.93 -20.49
CA ASN A 837 15.18 -34.55 -21.83
C ASN A 837 15.08 -33.02 -21.96
N TYR A 838 14.50 -32.33 -20.96
CA TYR A 838 14.44 -30.86 -20.97
C TYR A 838 15.81 -30.21 -20.76
N PHE A 839 16.70 -30.82 -19.99
CA PHE A 839 18.06 -30.33 -19.83
C PHE A 839 18.83 -30.37 -21.15
N LYS A 840 18.75 -31.47 -21.90
CA LYS A 840 19.40 -31.58 -23.22
C LYS A 840 18.90 -30.51 -24.20
N ASN A 841 17.66 -30.03 -24.01
CA ASN A 841 17.08 -28.89 -24.72
C ASN A 841 17.56 -27.54 -24.15
N ASN A 842 18.87 -27.38 -23.98
CA ASN A 842 19.47 -26.14 -23.46
C ASN A 842 19.73 -25.13 -24.60
N ALA A 843 18.73 -24.83 -25.43
CA ALA A 843 18.83 -23.74 -26.40
C ALA A 843 18.85 -22.38 -25.69
N ILE A 844 19.68 -21.43 -26.15
CA ILE A 844 19.64 -20.04 -25.67
C ILE A 844 18.35 -19.42 -26.21
N SER A 845 17.48 -18.94 -25.31
CA SER A 845 16.21 -18.35 -25.70
C SER A 845 16.41 -16.97 -26.34
N TYR A 846 15.71 -16.71 -27.45
CA TYR A 846 15.69 -15.39 -28.10
C TYR A 846 15.25 -14.30 -27.10
N PRO A 847 15.98 -13.17 -26.99
CA PRO A 847 15.66 -12.13 -26.01
C PRO A 847 14.40 -11.34 -26.38
N LEU A 848 13.57 -10.99 -25.38
CA LEU A 848 12.32 -10.25 -25.57
C LEU A 848 12.51 -8.89 -26.25
N GLU A 849 13.65 -8.23 -26.02
CA GLU A 849 13.95 -6.94 -26.66
C GLU A 849 14.25 -7.07 -28.16
N GLY A 850 14.70 -8.24 -28.61
CA GLY A 850 15.00 -8.48 -30.01
C GLY A 850 13.76 -8.60 -30.89
N ILE A 851 12.56 -8.83 -30.31
CA ILE A 851 11.31 -9.04 -31.08
C ILE A 851 11.06 -7.91 -32.09
N LYS A 852 11.47 -6.68 -31.77
CA LYS A 852 11.36 -5.51 -32.66
C LYS A 852 12.12 -5.64 -33.98
N TYR A 853 13.06 -6.57 -34.09
CA TYR A 853 13.81 -6.86 -35.30
C TYR A 853 13.20 -8.00 -36.12
N ALA A 854 12.15 -8.66 -35.62
CA ALA A 854 11.51 -9.76 -36.31
C ALA A 854 10.81 -9.29 -37.60
N LYS A 855 10.79 -10.15 -38.61
CA LYS A 855 9.98 -9.98 -39.82
C LYS A 855 8.67 -10.76 -39.74
N SER A 856 8.65 -11.84 -38.97
CA SER A 856 7.49 -12.70 -38.74
C SER A 856 7.64 -13.43 -37.40
N ILE A 857 6.53 -13.72 -36.73
CA ILE A 857 6.52 -14.43 -35.45
C ILE A 857 5.58 -15.64 -35.55
N TRP A 858 6.12 -16.82 -35.27
CA TRP A 858 5.37 -18.08 -35.18
C TRP A 858 5.23 -18.51 -33.72
N ILE A 859 4.04 -18.90 -33.28
CA ILE A 859 3.76 -19.25 -31.88
C ILE A 859 3.20 -20.67 -31.79
N LEU A 860 3.88 -21.56 -31.06
CA LEU A 860 3.49 -22.93 -30.72
C LEU A 860 2.98 -23.08 -29.28
N GLY A 861 2.68 -21.97 -28.60
CA GLY A 861 2.22 -21.91 -27.21
C GLY A 861 0.77 -21.42 -27.09
N SER A 862 -0.18 -22.34 -27.03
CA SER A 862 -1.62 -22.04 -27.06
C SER A 862 -2.11 -21.20 -25.87
N GLN A 863 -1.42 -21.29 -24.73
CA GLN A 863 -1.78 -20.61 -23.47
C GLN A 863 -0.79 -19.51 -23.05
N MET A 864 0.06 -19.03 -23.96
CA MET A 864 1.13 -18.08 -23.64
C MET A 864 0.65 -16.82 -22.89
N ALA A 865 -0.52 -16.28 -23.22
CA ALA A 865 -1.07 -15.11 -22.52
C ALA A 865 -1.40 -15.39 -21.04
N LYS A 866 -1.68 -16.65 -20.67
CA LYS A 866 -1.93 -17.06 -19.27
C LYS A 866 -0.65 -17.48 -18.53
N THR A 867 0.28 -18.11 -19.23
CA THR A 867 1.49 -18.68 -18.62
C THR A 867 2.64 -17.68 -18.55
N ASN A 868 2.85 -16.90 -19.61
CA ASN A 868 3.98 -15.97 -19.80
C ASN A 868 3.49 -14.63 -20.41
N ALA A 869 2.46 -14.03 -19.79
CA ALA A 869 1.71 -12.92 -20.37
C ALA A 869 2.56 -11.73 -20.85
N VAL A 870 3.65 -11.37 -20.15
CA VAL A 870 4.49 -10.25 -20.54
C VAL A 870 5.21 -10.48 -21.87
N ALA A 871 5.58 -11.73 -22.19
CA ALA A 871 6.07 -12.06 -23.54
C ALA A 871 4.98 -11.88 -24.60
N SER A 872 3.75 -12.32 -24.29
CA SER A 872 2.58 -12.07 -25.15
C SER A 872 2.36 -10.57 -25.38
N TYR A 873 2.50 -9.72 -24.36
CA TYR A 873 2.33 -8.27 -24.49
C TYR A 873 3.43 -7.63 -25.34
N GLY A 874 4.67 -8.11 -25.22
CA GLY A 874 5.77 -7.70 -26.09
C GLY A 874 5.47 -7.97 -27.57
N ILE A 875 4.98 -9.18 -27.87
CA ILE A 875 4.57 -9.57 -29.24
C ILE A 875 3.39 -8.72 -29.71
N GLN A 876 2.36 -8.53 -28.89
CA GLN A 876 1.20 -7.72 -29.27
C GLN A 876 1.56 -6.26 -29.53
N LYS A 877 2.47 -5.70 -28.74
CA LYS A 877 2.98 -4.35 -28.97
C LYS A 877 3.62 -4.23 -30.36
N MET A 878 4.47 -5.18 -30.75
CA MET A 878 5.11 -5.13 -32.07
C MET A 878 4.12 -5.36 -33.21
N ARG A 879 3.16 -6.27 -33.03
CA ARG A 879 2.06 -6.47 -33.99
C ARG A 879 1.24 -5.19 -34.19
N SER A 880 0.92 -4.46 -33.11
CA SER A 880 0.07 -3.26 -33.18
C SER A 880 0.83 -1.99 -33.58
N SER A 881 2.12 -1.86 -33.23
CA SER A 881 2.91 -0.65 -33.47
C SER A 881 3.74 -0.69 -34.75
N GLU A 882 4.34 -1.84 -35.05
CA GLU A 882 5.26 -2.08 -36.17
C GLU A 882 4.68 -3.00 -37.26
N GLU A 883 3.45 -3.49 -37.09
CA GLU A 883 2.75 -4.34 -38.07
C GLU A 883 3.47 -5.68 -38.36
N ILE A 884 4.22 -6.22 -37.39
CA ILE A 884 4.87 -7.54 -37.54
C ILE A 884 3.80 -8.65 -37.52
N PRO A 885 3.70 -9.50 -38.56
CA PRO A 885 2.69 -10.56 -38.64
C PRO A 885 2.92 -11.68 -37.62
N VAL A 886 1.82 -12.14 -37.01
CA VAL A 886 1.83 -13.23 -36.03
C VAL A 886 1.02 -14.43 -36.51
N THR A 887 1.68 -15.58 -36.66
CA THR A 887 1.06 -16.87 -36.97
C THR A 887 1.02 -17.75 -35.72
N LEU A 888 -0.18 -18.21 -35.35
CA LEU A 888 -0.43 -19.03 -34.18
C LEU A 888 -0.76 -20.47 -34.59
N PHE A 889 -0.03 -21.44 -34.03
CA PHE A 889 -0.24 -22.87 -34.20
C PHE A 889 -0.86 -23.46 -32.92
N VAL A 890 -1.99 -24.16 -33.06
CA VAL A 890 -2.79 -24.61 -31.91
C VAL A 890 -3.44 -25.96 -32.16
N GLU A 891 -3.40 -26.84 -31.16
CA GLU A 891 -3.99 -28.19 -31.22
C GLU A 891 -5.47 -28.22 -30.84
N ASN A 892 -5.99 -27.13 -30.25
CA ASN A 892 -7.37 -27.01 -29.81
C ASN A 892 -7.98 -25.64 -30.15
N ASN A 893 -9.30 -25.53 -29.99
CA ASN A 893 -10.04 -24.30 -30.30
C ASN A 893 -9.94 -23.25 -29.19
N ASP A 894 -9.60 -23.62 -27.96
CA ASP A 894 -9.58 -22.73 -26.80
C ASP A 894 -8.17 -22.21 -26.48
N SER A 895 -7.66 -21.33 -27.34
CA SER A 895 -6.38 -20.64 -27.13
C SER A 895 -6.59 -19.19 -26.66
N SER A 896 -5.87 -18.82 -25.60
CA SER A 896 -5.79 -17.42 -25.13
C SER A 896 -5.18 -16.46 -26.16
N MET A 897 -4.47 -17.00 -27.17
CA MET A 897 -3.83 -16.23 -28.24
C MET A 897 -4.69 -16.09 -29.50
N ASN A 898 -5.84 -16.77 -29.61
CA ASN A 898 -6.65 -16.81 -30.86
C ASN A 898 -6.99 -15.42 -31.43
N HIS A 899 -7.30 -14.46 -30.56
CA HIS A 899 -7.69 -13.09 -30.96
C HIS A 899 -6.50 -12.13 -31.06
N LYS A 900 -5.28 -12.65 -30.88
CA LYS A 900 -4.00 -11.95 -30.78
C LYS A 900 -3.04 -12.33 -31.91
N ALA A 901 -3.53 -13.04 -32.93
CA ALA A 901 -2.76 -13.49 -34.07
C ALA A 901 -3.46 -13.08 -35.38
N ASP A 902 -2.68 -12.88 -36.43
CA ASP A 902 -3.17 -12.52 -37.77
C ASP A 902 -3.58 -13.76 -38.56
N LYS A 903 -2.86 -14.87 -38.34
CA LYS A 903 -3.17 -16.19 -38.91
C LYS A 903 -3.22 -17.24 -37.80
N VAL A 904 -4.24 -18.07 -37.79
CA VAL A 904 -4.38 -19.20 -36.84
C VAL A 904 -4.43 -20.51 -37.62
N ILE A 905 -3.46 -21.38 -37.37
CA ILE A 905 -3.28 -22.69 -38.01
C ILE A 905 -3.63 -23.76 -36.97
N ARG A 906 -4.60 -24.63 -37.31
CA ARG A 906 -5.03 -25.71 -36.43
C ARG A 906 -4.21 -26.95 -36.74
N LEU A 907 -3.62 -27.55 -35.72
CA LEU A 907 -2.85 -28.78 -35.80
C LEU A 907 -3.58 -29.90 -35.06
N LYS A 908 -3.35 -31.14 -35.45
CA LYS A 908 -3.65 -32.31 -34.59
C LYS A 908 -2.50 -32.59 -33.63
N SER A 909 -1.26 -32.35 -34.06
CA SER A 909 -0.05 -32.51 -33.24
C SER A 909 1.04 -31.53 -33.64
N LYS A 910 1.51 -30.72 -32.67
CA LYS A 910 2.70 -29.85 -32.78
C LYS A 910 3.96 -30.68 -33.01
N TYR A 911 4.07 -31.80 -32.30
CA TYR A 911 5.18 -32.74 -32.47
C TYR A 911 5.26 -33.25 -33.92
N ALA A 912 4.15 -33.74 -34.46
CA ALA A 912 4.10 -34.21 -35.85
C ALA A 912 4.42 -33.07 -36.83
N PHE A 913 3.92 -31.85 -36.59
CA PHE A 913 4.21 -30.69 -37.42
C PHE A 913 5.71 -30.37 -37.48
N ILE A 914 6.39 -30.27 -36.33
CA ILE A 914 7.83 -30.02 -36.29
C ILE A 914 8.62 -31.17 -36.91
N LYS A 915 8.26 -32.42 -36.62
CA LYS A 915 8.94 -33.59 -37.18
C LYS A 915 8.77 -33.69 -38.70
N ALA A 916 7.60 -33.33 -39.22
CA ALA A 916 7.35 -33.20 -40.65
C ALA A 916 8.17 -32.07 -41.29
N LEU A 917 8.40 -30.95 -40.58
CA LEU A 917 9.26 -29.86 -41.07
C LEU A 917 10.70 -30.35 -41.24
N ASN A 918 11.21 -31.06 -40.22
CA ASN A 918 12.53 -31.68 -40.27
C ASN A 918 12.64 -32.66 -41.45
N TYR A 919 11.61 -33.50 -41.65
CA TYR A 919 11.57 -34.45 -42.77
C TYR A 919 11.59 -33.73 -44.13
N TYR A 920 10.75 -32.70 -44.29
CA TYR A 920 10.65 -31.95 -45.55
C TYR A 920 11.98 -31.26 -45.91
N ILE A 921 12.63 -30.63 -44.94
CA ILE A 921 13.91 -29.94 -45.16
C ILE A 921 14.98 -30.92 -45.65
N ILE A 922 15.09 -32.10 -45.02
CA ILE A 922 16.10 -33.11 -45.37
C ILE A 922 15.78 -33.81 -46.69
N SER A 923 14.52 -34.19 -46.92
CA SER A 923 14.11 -34.89 -48.14
C SER A 923 14.25 -34.03 -49.40
N ASN A 924 14.11 -32.71 -49.27
CA ASN A 924 14.31 -31.76 -50.36
C ASN A 924 15.75 -31.21 -50.46
N ASN A 925 16.68 -31.66 -49.61
CA ASN A 925 18.08 -31.21 -49.58
C ASN A 925 18.25 -29.69 -49.37
N ILE A 926 17.37 -29.05 -48.58
CA ILE A 926 17.37 -27.60 -48.32
C ILE A 926 17.94 -27.24 -46.92
N GLU A 927 18.52 -28.21 -46.22
CA GLU A 927 19.26 -28.03 -44.97
C GLU A 927 20.55 -27.20 -45.14
N HIS A 928 21.00 -26.56 -44.06
CA HIS A 928 22.21 -25.74 -44.04
C HIS A 928 23.47 -26.59 -43.83
N LYS A 929 23.91 -27.25 -44.91
CA LYS A 929 25.00 -28.26 -44.89
C LYS A 929 26.30 -27.79 -44.21
N CYS A 930 26.76 -26.56 -44.48
CA CYS A 930 27.99 -26.02 -43.86
C CYS A 930 27.85 -25.80 -42.35
N TYR A 931 26.65 -25.48 -41.87
CA TYR A 931 26.43 -25.29 -40.44
C TYR A 931 26.47 -26.65 -39.73
N ILE A 932 25.80 -27.64 -40.33
CA ILE A 932 25.71 -28.99 -39.79
C ILE A 932 27.10 -29.62 -39.69
N SER A 933 27.97 -29.45 -40.69
CA SER A 933 29.33 -30.00 -40.68
C SER A 933 30.21 -29.37 -39.60
N ASP A 934 30.05 -28.08 -39.35
CA ASP A 934 30.99 -27.31 -38.53
C ASP A 934 30.53 -27.16 -37.07
N HIS A 935 29.22 -27.27 -36.82
CA HIS A 935 28.59 -26.90 -35.55
C HIS A 935 27.61 -27.92 -34.98
N ALA A 936 27.44 -29.11 -35.56
CA ALA A 936 26.56 -30.16 -35.03
C ALA A 936 27.10 -31.58 -35.25
N THR A 937 26.65 -32.53 -34.42
CA THR A 937 27.00 -33.96 -34.54
C THR A 937 25.75 -34.85 -34.64
N GLY A 938 25.89 -36.11 -35.08
CA GLY A 938 24.77 -37.08 -35.13
C GLY A 938 23.79 -36.92 -36.29
N PHE A 939 24.07 -36.03 -37.25
CA PHE A 939 23.15 -35.74 -38.37
C PHE A 939 22.86 -36.97 -39.26
N ASP A 940 23.85 -37.78 -39.61
CA ASP A 940 23.67 -38.91 -40.53
C ASP A 940 22.74 -39.99 -39.94
N GLU A 941 22.89 -40.28 -38.65
CA GLU A 941 22.02 -41.21 -37.93
C GLU A 941 20.60 -40.68 -37.84
N TYR A 942 20.43 -39.40 -37.48
CA TYR A 942 19.14 -38.74 -37.43
C TYR A 942 18.45 -38.73 -38.80
N LYS A 943 19.16 -38.34 -39.86
CA LYS A 943 18.68 -38.34 -41.25
C LYS A 943 18.23 -39.74 -41.68
N SER A 944 19.04 -40.76 -41.43
CA SER A 944 18.72 -42.14 -41.77
C SER A 944 17.46 -42.63 -41.06
N ASN A 945 17.30 -42.32 -39.78
CA ASN A 945 16.13 -42.74 -39.00
C ASN A 945 14.88 -41.94 -39.38
N LEU A 946 14.99 -40.62 -39.57
CA LEU A 946 13.86 -39.79 -39.94
C LEU A 946 13.32 -40.13 -41.35
N LEU A 947 14.18 -40.42 -42.33
CA LEU A 947 13.74 -40.77 -43.69
C LEU A 947 13.09 -42.16 -43.80
N LYS A 948 13.20 -43.02 -42.76
CA LYS A 948 12.43 -44.27 -42.67
C LYS A 948 10.97 -44.04 -42.29
N GLU A 949 10.63 -42.86 -41.75
CA GLU A 949 9.26 -42.51 -41.41
C GLU A 949 8.40 -42.34 -42.67
N ASN A 950 7.11 -42.61 -42.54
CA ASN A 950 6.15 -42.39 -43.62
C ASN A 950 5.74 -40.91 -43.65
N TYR A 951 6.20 -40.17 -44.66
CA TYR A 951 5.92 -38.73 -44.81
C TYR A 951 4.43 -38.42 -44.92
N GLU A 952 3.67 -39.16 -45.72
CA GLU A 952 2.22 -38.95 -45.88
C GLU A 952 1.49 -39.18 -44.54
N LYS A 953 1.95 -40.15 -43.75
CA LYS A 953 1.45 -40.38 -42.38
C LYS A 953 1.76 -39.18 -41.48
N LEU A 954 3.02 -38.70 -41.47
CA LEU A 954 3.42 -37.54 -40.67
C LEU A 954 2.58 -36.31 -41.01
N ILE A 955 2.34 -36.04 -42.30
CA ILE A 955 1.46 -34.95 -42.77
C ILE A 955 0.03 -35.14 -42.25
N SER A 956 -0.54 -36.34 -42.38
CA SER A 956 -1.88 -36.62 -41.88
C SER A 956 -2.03 -36.43 -40.34
N GLU A 957 -0.95 -36.68 -39.59
CA GLU A 957 -0.85 -36.48 -38.14
C GLU A 957 -0.67 -35.01 -37.77
N THR A 958 -0.18 -34.15 -38.67
CA THR A 958 -0.24 -32.69 -38.49
C THR A 958 -1.67 -32.16 -38.56
N GLY A 959 -2.54 -32.81 -39.33
CA GLY A 959 -3.89 -32.35 -39.63
C GLY A 959 -3.99 -31.30 -40.74
N LEU A 960 -2.90 -31.02 -41.45
CA LEU A 960 -2.85 -30.11 -42.59
C LEU A 960 -2.86 -30.86 -43.92
N GLU A 961 -3.36 -30.19 -44.96
CA GLU A 961 -3.18 -30.64 -46.34
C GLU A 961 -1.71 -30.47 -46.77
N LYS A 962 -1.22 -31.38 -47.61
CA LYS A 962 0.19 -31.40 -48.03
C LYS A 962 0.65 -30.07 -48.63
N ASP A 963 -0.10 -29.52 -49.57
CA ASP A 963 0.23 -28.24 -50.23
C ASP A 963 0.29 -27.07 -49.24
N GLU A 964 -0.57 -27.08 -48.20
CA GLU A 964 -0.55 -26.06 -47.15
C GLU A 964 0.69 -26.21 -46.28
N PHE A 965 0.99 -27.44 -45.87
CA PHE A 965 2.18 -27.75 -45.08
C PHE A 965 3.47 -27.35 -45.81
N GLU A 966 3.62 -27.71 -47.09
CA GLU A 966 4.84 -27.40 -47.85
C GLU A 966 5.04 -25.89 -48.03
N LYS A 967 3.96 -25.11 -48.15
CA LYS A 967 4.05 -23.63 -48.13
C LYS A 967 4.59 -23.11 -46.81
N LEU A 968 4.12 -23.65 -45.68
CA LEU A 968 4.60 -23.27 -44.35
C LEU A 968 6.08 -23.68 -44.17
N ALA A 969 6.46 -24.87 -44.64
CA ALA A 969 7.84 -25.33 -44.56
C ALA A 969 8.80 -24.40 -45.32
N ASN A 970 8.41 -23.97 -46.52
CA ASN A 970 9.14 -22.98 -47.29
C ASN A 970 9.14 -21.59 -46.62
N GLU A 971 8.02 -21.15 -46.06
CA GLU A 971 7.94 -19.89 -45.29
C GLU A 971 8.94 -19.90 -44.13
N TYR A 972 8.98 -20.97 -43.33
CA TYR A 972 9.92 -21.10 -42.22
C TYR A 972 11.38 -21.07 -42.68
N ARG A 973 11.68 -21.75 -43.80
CA ARG A 973 13.04 -21.88 -44.32
C ARG A 973 13.58 -20.58 -44.91
N TYR A 974 12.75 -19.83 -45.64
CA TYR A 974 13.19 -18.71 -46.47
C TYR A 974 12.86 -17.33 -45.88
N THR A 975 12.03 -17.25 -44.84
CA THR A 975 11.82 -15.99 -44.12
C THR A 975 13.00 -15.74 -43.17
N LEU A 976 13.85 -14.80 -43.55
CA LEU A 976 14.90 -14.26 -42.67
C LEU A 976 14.26 -13.54 -41.48
N ASP A 977 14.84 -13.66 -40.29
CA ASP A 977 14.36 -13.07 -39.04
C ASP A 977 12.94 -13.51 -38.60
N LEU A 978 12.57 -14.76 -38.91
CA LEU A 978 11.37 -15.40 -38.36
C LEU A 978 11.66 -15.95 -36.96
N ILE A 979 10.93 -15.46 -35.96
CA ILE A 979 11.05 -15.92 -34.58
C ILE A 979 10.01 -17.01 -34.28
N LEU A 980 10.45 -18.19 -33.86
CA LEU A 980 9.60 -19.25 -33.35
C LEU A 980 9.49 -19.17 -31.82
N VAL A 981 8.28 -19.10 -31.28
CA VAL A 981 8.02 -19.01 -29.84
C VAL A 981 7.29 -20.27 -29.38
N TYR A 982 7.81 -20.96 -28.36
CA TYR A 982 7.09 -22.07 -27.72
C TYR A 982 7.19 -22.01 -26.19
N SER A 983 6.23 -22.65 -25.51
CA SER A 983 6.22 -22.74 -24.05
C SER A 983 6.37 -24.18 -23.58
N GLU A 984 7.25 -24.41 -22.60
CA GLU A 984 7.38 -25.72 -21.93
C GLU A 984 6.12 -26.10 -21.14
N SER A 985 5.20 -25.16 -20.91
CA SER A 985 3.95 -25.42 -20.20
C SER A 985 2.97 -26.32 -20.97
N ASP A 986 3.09 -26.38 -22.29
CA ASP A 986 2.25 -27.16 -23.21
C ASP A 986 3.04 -27.85 -24.34
N THR A 987 4.37 -27.83 -24.32
CA THR A 987 5.24 -28.47 -25.32
C THR A 987 6.04 -29.58 -24.65
N SER A 988 6.00 -30.79 -25.21
CA SER A 988 6.70 -31.94 -24.65
C SER A 988 8.22 -31.85 -24.81
N ALA A 989 8.95 -32.66 -24.05
CA ALA A 989 10.40 -32.70 -24.13
C ALA A 989 10.87 -33.21 -25.51
N ASN A 990 10.18 -34.21 -26.09
CA ASN A 990 10.50 -34.71 -27.43
C ASN A 990 10.16 -33.71 -28.53
N CYS A 991 9.06 -32.96 -28.41
CA CYS A 991 8.78 -31.87 -29.35
C CYS A 991 9.84 -30.77 -29.27
N ALA A 992 10.29 -30.39 -28.06
CA ALA A 992 11.38 -29.43 -27.89
C ALA A 992 12.72 -29.94 -28.46
N LYS A 993 12.98 -31.25 -28.44
CA LYS A 993 14.13 -31.86 -29.14
C LYS A 993 14.02 -31.73 -30.65
N GLU A 994 12.85 -32.04 -31.22
CA GLU A 994 12.63 -31.88 -32.67
C GLU A 994 12.71 -30.40 -33.11
N ILE A 995 12.30 -29.45 -32.26
CA ILE A 995 12.53 -28.02 -32.51
C ILE A 995 14.04 -27.72 -32.50
N SER A 996 14.80 -28.31 -31.58
CA SER A 996 16.26 -28.14 -31.54
C SER A 996 16.93 -28.71 -32.80
N ASN A 997 16.47 -29.87 -33.29
CA ASN A 997 16.90 -30.43 -34.58
C ASN A 997 16.57 -29.46 -35.73
N LEU A 998 15.36 -28.89 -35.77
CA LEU A 998 14.93 -27.93 -36.79
C LEU A 998 15.84 -26.70 -36.87
N ILE A 999 16.23 -26.15 -35.71
CA ILE A 999 17.14 -25.00 -35.61
C ILE A 999 18.50 -25.35 -36.24
N MET A 1000 19.05 -26.53 -35.90
CA MET A 1000 20.32 -27.00 -36.44
C MET A 1000 20.24 -27.25 -37.96
N LEU A 1001 19.14 -27.83 -38.45
CA LEU A 1001 18.93 -28.04 -39.89
C LEU A 1001 18.93 -26.73 -40.67
N CYS A 1002 18.42 -25.65 -40.09
CA CYS A 1002 18.31 -24.36 -40.76
C CYS A 1002 19.57 -23.48 -40.62
N GLY A 1003 20.55 -23.87 -39.82
CA GLY A 1003 21.75 -23.08 -39.56
C GLY A 1003 21.50 -21.77 -38.80
N LYS A 1004 20.39 -21.68 -38.06
CA LYS A 1004 19.92 -20.48 -37.36
C LYS A 1004 20.64 -20.23 -36.02
N LYS A 1005 21.92 -20.63 -35.90
CA LYS A 1005 22.63 -20.65 -34.62
C LYS A 1005 24.05 -20.05 -34.67
N ASP A 1006 24.56 -19.67 -35.84
CA ASP A 1006 25.79 -18.88 -35.92
C ASP A 1006 25.46 -17.37 -35.82
N ASP A 1007 26.15 -16.71 -34.89
CA ASP A 1007 25.97 -15.33 -34.40
C ASP A 1007 24.80 -15.08 -33.41
N PHE A 1008 25.04 -15.53 -32.17
CA PHE A 1008 24.53 -14.99 -30.89
C PHE A 1008 23.03 -14.89 -30.59
N VAL A 1009 22.12 -15.21 -31.51
CA VAL A 1009 20.70 -15.33 -31.17
C VAL A 1009 20.04 -16.45 -31.96
N SER A 1010 19.62 -17.52 -31.26
CA SER A 1010 18.71 -18.53 -31.82
C SER A 1010 17.39 -17.84 -32.17
N ASP A 1011 16.89 -18.00 -33.39
CA ASP A 1011 15.54 -17.60 -33.86
C ASP A 1011 14.38 -18.20 -33.04
N VAL A 1012 14.65 -18.87 -31.92
CA VAL A 1012 13.66 -19.54 -31.08
C VAL A 1012 13.63 -18.95 -29.67
N MET A 1013 12.44 -18.50 -29.27
CA MET A 1013 12.12 -18.08 -27.92
C MET A 1013 11.49 -19.24 -27.14
N VAL A 1014 12.26 -19.78 -26.20
CA VAL A 1014 11.79 -20.80 -25.25
C VAL A 1014 11.24 -20.09 -24.02
N LEU A 1015 9.97 -20.36 -23.69
CA LEU A 1015 9.30 -19.85 -22.48
C LEU A 1015 9.14 -20.96 -21.45
N LYS A 1016 10.03 -20.96 -20.44
CA LYS A 1016 9.96 -21.86 -19.29
C LYS A 1016 8.76 -21.56 -18.40
N THR A 1017 8.43 -22.47 -17.50
CA THR A 1017 7.19 -22.41 -16.72
C THR A 1017 7.29 -21.51 -15.48
N LYS A 1018 8.41 -21.54 -14.73
CA LYS A 1018 8.58 -20.87 -13.42
C LYS A 1018 9.72 -19.86 -13.41
N ASN A 1019 9.68 -18.94 -12.45
CA ASN A 1019 10.63 -17.82 -12.30
C ASN A 1019 12.09 -18.25 -12.31
N ASN A 1020 12.41 -19.36 -11.65
CA ASN A 1020 13.76 -19.91 -11.60
C ASN A 1020 13.85 -21.33 -12.21
N SER A 1021 13.01 -21.66 -13.20
CA SER A 1021 13.09 -22.97 -13.89
C SER A 1021 14.45 -23.18 -14.54
N GLN A 1022 15.08 -22.12 -15.07
CA GLN A 1022 16.45 -22.21 -15.60
C GLN A 1022 17.45 -22.44 -14.45
N GLY A 1023 17.27 -21.78 -13.31
CA GLY A 1023 18.11 -21.96 -12.12
C GLY A 1023 18.15 -23.40 -11.60
N LEU A 1024 17.11 -24.21 -11.78
CA LEU A 1024 17.17 -25.64 -11.45
C LEU A 1024 18.31 -26.35 -12.20
N PHE A 1025 18.42 -26.10 -13.50
CA PHE A 1025 19.47 -26.70 -14.33
C PHE A 1025 20.83 -26.06 -14.04
N ASP A 1026 20.88 -24.74 -13.93
CA ASP A 1026 22.13 -24.00 -13.69
C ASP A 1026 22.76 -24.42 -12.36
N ASN A 1027 21.97 -24.68 -11.32
CA ASN A 1027 22.48 -25.05 -10.00
C ASN A 1027 22.66 -26.56 -9.82
N GLY A 1028 22.37 -27.39 -10.82
CA GLY A 1028 22.60 -28.84 -10.76
C GLY A 1028 21.53 -29.64 -10.00
N ILE A 1029 20.26 -29.22 -10.07
CA ILE A 1029 19.09 -29.90 -9.47
C ILE A 1029 18.63 -31.05 -10.37
N ASN A 1030 19.50 -32.05 -10.54
CA ASN A 1030 19.24 -33.25 -11.32
C ASN A 1030 20.32 -34.30 -10.98
N PRO A 1031 20.02 -35.61 -10.96
CA PRO A 1031 21.01 -36.63 -10.57
C PRO A 1031 22.27 -36.71 -11.44
N ASN A 1032 22.19 -36.23 -12.67
CA ASN A 1032 23.19 -36.40 -13.72
C ASN A 1032 23.92 -35.07 -14.06
N ILE A 1033 23.55 -33.97 -13.39
CA ILE A 1033 24.00 -32.62 -13.73
C ILE A 1033 24.65 -31.94 -12.51
N ALA A 1034 25.84 -31.37 -12.73
CA ALA A 1034 26.54 -30.51 -11.78
C ALA A 1034 26.21 -29.02 -12.01
N PRO A 1035 26.49 -28.13 -11.03
CA PRO A 1035 26.40 -26.69 -11.22
C PRO A 1035 27.08 -26.22 -12.52
N GLY A 1036 26.44 -25.28 -13.20
CA GLY A 1036 26.76 -24.84 -14.56
C GLY A 1036 26.11 -25.63 -15.68
N GLY A 1037 25.18 -26.54 -15.35
CA GLY A 1037 24.54 -27.38 -16.36
C GLY A 1037 25.51 -28.37 -17.00
N LYS A 1038 26.51 -28.86 -16.25
CA LYS A 1038 27.56 -29.76 -16.75
C LYS A 1038 27.23 -31.20 -16.42
N ASN A 1039 27.76 -32.16 -17.18
CA ASN A 1039 27.65 -33.56 -16.80
C ASN A 1039 28.33 -33.80 -15.44
N LEU A 1040 27.61 -34.44 -14.52
CA LEU A 1040 28.09 -34.65 -13.16
C LEU A 1040 29.38 -35.47 -13.13
N LYS A 1041 29.50 -36.56 -13.91
CA LYS A 1041 30.67 -37.45 -13.92
C LYS A 1041 31.95 -36.68 -14.24
N ASN A 1042 31.87 -35.75 -15.19
CA ASN A 1042 33.00 -34.93 -15.63
C ASN A 1042 33.32 -33.80 -14.65
N SER A 1043 32.42 -33.50 -13.71
CA SER A 1043 32.56 -32.37 -12.79
C SER A 1043 32.95 -32.80 -11.37
N ILE A 1044 33.07 -34.09 -11.07
CA ILE A 1044 33.32 -34.57 -9.69
C ILE A 1044 34.61 -33.99 -9.11
N GLU A 1045 35.70 -33.98 -9.89
CA GLU A 1045 37.01 -33.54 -9.40
C GLU A 1045 37.02 -32.04 -9.04
N ILE A 1046 36.39 -31.20 -9.87
CA ILE A 1046 36.27 -29.77 -9.57
C ILE A 1046 35.38 -29.53 -8.35
N LEU A 1047 34.30 -30.31 -8.19
CA LEU A 1047 33.41 -30.20 -7.03
C LEU A 1047 34.12 -30.63 -5.73
N GLU A 1048 34.86 -31.74 -5.75
CA GLU A 1048 35.66 -32.20 -4.60
C GLU A 1048 36.69 -31.14 -4.16
N LYS A 1049 37.36 -30.52 -5.15
CA LYS A 1049 38.33 -29.44 -4.93
C LYS A 1049 37.67 -28.19 -4.33
N VAL A 1050 36.57 -27.71 -4.92
CA VAL A 1050 35.90 -26.47 -4.48
C VAL A 1050 35.24 -26.66 -3.12
N TRP A 1051 34.55 -27.78 -2.92
CA TRP A 1051 33.84 -28.06 -1.66
C TRP A 1051 34.75 -28.59 -0.55
N LYS A 1052 36.04 -28.83 -0.83
CA LYS A 1052 37.01 -29.40 0.10
C LYS A 1052 36.49 -30.69 0.73
N THR A 1053 35.92 -31.55 -0.11
CA THR A 1053 35.34 -32.85 0.28
C THR A 1053 35.89 -33.94 -0.62
N ASN A 1054 35.98 -35.16 -0.10
CA ASN A 1054 36.43 -36.33 -0.85
C ASN A 1054 35.28 -37.34 -0.97
N ASN A 1055 35.44 -38.29 -1.89
CA ASN A 1055 34.55 -39.44 -2.09
C ASN A 1055 33.12 -39.01 -2.42
N LEU A 1056 32.94 -38.05 -3.34
CA LEU A 1056 31.62 -37.81 -3.92
C LEU A 1056 31.15 -39.05 -4.68
N ASN A 1057 29.85 -39.32 -4.63
CA ASN A 1057 29.25 -40.47 -5.30
C ASN A 1057 29.39 -40.30 -6.83
N ARG A 1058 30.01 -41.29 -7.49
CA ARG A 1058 30.22 -41.29 -8.95
C ARG A 1058 29.05 -41.87 -9.74
N ASN A 1059 28.12 -42.57 -9.08
CA ASN A 1059 26.94 -43.14 -9.71
C ASN A 1059 25.92 -42.03 -10.01
N SER A 1060 25.58 -41.87 -11.30
CA SER A 1060 24.77 -40.76 -11.81
C SER A 1060 23.83 -41.23 -12.91
N ASN A 1061 22.99 -42.22 -12.59
CA ASN A 1061 21.97 -42.76 -13.49
C ASN A 1061 20.64 -43.00 -12.72
N ALA A 1062 20.38 -42.27 -11.64
CA ALA A 1062 19.18 -42.50 -10.82
C ALA A 1062 17.93 -41.93 -11.51
N ASP A 1063 16.96 -42.78 -11.84
CA ASP A 1063 15.61 -42.33 -12.21
C ASP A 1063 14.80 -42.08 -10.92
N LEU A 1064 14.66 -40.80 -10.55
CA LEU A 1064 13.94 -40.40 -9.35
C LEU A 1064 12.47 -40.82 -9.36
N LYS A 1065 11.83 -40.87 -10.55
CA LYS A 1065 10.43 -41.28 -10.66
C LYS A 1065 10.32 -42.77 -10.32
N GLU A 1066 11.19 -43.58 -10.92
CA GLU A 1066 11.25 -45.02 -10.66
C GLU A 1066 11.56 -45.30 -9.17
N LEU A 1067 12.48 -44.54 -8.54
CA LEU A 1067 12.80 -44.69 -7.12
C LEU A 1067 11.58 -44.44 -6.21
N LEU A 1068 10.77 -43.43 -6.52
CA LEU A 1068 9.55 -43.09 -5.78
C LEU A 1068 8.46 -44.15 -6.01
N GLU A 1069 8.23 -44.55 -7.26
CA GLU A 1069 7.26 -45.59 -7.63
C GLU A 1069 7.58 -46.92 -6.94
N ASN A 1070 8.86 -47.30 -6.90
CA ASN A 1070 9.34 -48.52 -6.26
C ASN A 1070 9.52 -48.42 -4.73
N LYS A 1071 9.16 -47.30 -4.09
CA LYS A 1071 9.23 -47.11 -2.63
C LYS A 1071 10.62 -47.31 -2.02
N LYS A 1072 11.68 -47.04 -2.79
CA LYS A 1072 13.07 -47.20 -2.34
C LYS A 1072 13.59 -46.02 -1.48
N VAL A 1073 12.82 -44.94 -1.40
CA VAL A 1073 13.16 -43.75 -0.61
C VAL A 1073 12.74 -43.94 0.85
N LYS A 1074 13.71 -43.84 1.78
CA LYS A 1074 13.50 -43.86 3.23
C LYS A 1074 13.35 -42.46 3.81
N ASN A 1075 14.13 -41.51 3.31
CA ASN A 1075 14.08 -40.11 3.72
C ASN A 1075 13.83 -39.21 2.49
N LEU A 1076 12.78 -38.41 2.54
CA LEU A 1076 12.39 -37.52 1.44
C LEU A 1076 12.38 -36.07 1.93
N PHE A 1077 13.19 -35.21 1.32
CA PHE A 1077 13.29 -33.79 1.66
C PHE A 1077 12.75 -32.95 0.52
N ILE A 1078 11.68 -32.19 0.76
CA ILE A 1078 10.99 -31.39 -0.24
C ILE A 1078 11.11 -29.91 0.15
N PHE A 1079 11.73 -29.11 -0.72
CA PHE A 1079 11.95 -27.69 -0.51
C PHE A 1079 11.16 -26.89 -1.54
N GLY A 1080 10.13 -26.17 -1.08
CA GLY A 1080 9.37 -25.24 -1.90
C GLY A 1080 8.57 -25.91 -3.02
N GLU A 1081 8.07 -27.12 -2.82
CA GLU A 1081 7.17 -27.81 -3.76
C GLU A 1081 5.98 -28.44 -3.02
N ASP A 1082 4.82 -28.46 -3.68
CA ASP A 1082 3.56 -29.08 -3.23
C ASP A 1082 3.02 -30.03 -4.32
N PRO A 1083 3.72 -31.15 -4.59
CA PRO A 1083 3.31 -32.10 -5.63
C PRO A 1083 1.92 -32.70 -5.40
N ILE A 1084 1.43 -32.78 -4.16
CA ILE A 1084 0.10 -33.36 -3.89
C ILE A 1084 -1.00 -32.32 -4.12
N GLY A 1085 -0.82 -31.10 -3.59
CA GLY A 1085 -1.82 -30.05 -3.77
C GLY A 1085 -2.00 -29.65 -5.23
N THR A 1086 -0.91 -29.71 -6.00
CA THR A 1086 -0.88 -29.30 -7.43
C THR A 1086 -1.00 -30.46 -8.43
N ALA A 1087 -1.17 -31.69 -7.97
CA ALA A 1087 -1.31 -32.85 -8.85
C ALA A 1087 -2.51 -32.73 -9.80
N ILE A 1088 -2.32 -33.11 -11.06
CA ILE A 1088 -3.46 -33.32 -11.98
C ILE A 1088 -4.29 -34.52 -11.50
N ASN A 1089 -3.61 -35.59 -11.08
CA ASN A 1089 -4.22 -36.75 -10.43
C ASN A 1089 -3.63 -36.91 -9.02
N LYS A 1090 -4.40 -36.52 -8.01
CA LYS A 1090 -3.96 -36.58 -6.61
C LYS A 1090 -3.62 -38.00 -6.15
N ASN A 1091 -4.39 -39.00 -6.58
CA ASN A 1091 -4.15 -40.39 -6.18
C ASN A 1091 -2.81 -40.89 -6.73
N GLU A 1092 -2.52 -40.59 -8.00
CA GLU A 1092 -1.24 -40.93 -8.62
C GLU A 1092 -0.07 -40.25 -7.90
N ALA A 1093 -0.18 -38.95 -7.60
CA ALA A 1093 0.85 -38.21 -6.88
C ALA A 1093 1.06 -38.75 -5.44
N THR A 1094 -0.01 -38.99 -4.68
CA THR A 1094 0.09 -39.59 -3.34
C THR A 1094 0.69 -40.98 -3.40
N ASN A 1095 0.37 -41.76 -4.43
CA ASN A 1095 0.96 -43.08 -4.66
C ASN A 1095 2.45 -43.05 -5.02
N LEU A 1096 3.09 -41.89 -5.21
CA LEU A 1096 4.55 -41.78 -5.29
C LEU A 1096 5.21 -41.79 -3.89
N PHE A 1097 4.49 -41.39 -2.84
CA PHE A 1097 5.04 -41.26 -1.49
C PHE A 1097 5.04 -42.60 -0.75
N ASN A 1098 6.10 -42.88 0.00
CA ASN A 1098 6.17 -44.03 0.89
C ASN A 1098 5.63 -43.61 2.27
N PRO A 1099 4.50 -44.18 2.77
CA PRO A 1099 3.92 -43.76 4.05
C PRO A 1099 4.83 -44.01 5.25
N ASN A 1100 5.83 -44.89 5.12
CA ASN A 1100 6.82 -45.18 6.17
C ASN A 1100 8.10 -44.32 6.05
N SER A 1101 8.20 -43.44 5.04
CA SER A 1101 9.36 -42.58 4.87
C SER A 1101 9.34 -41.41 5.83
N PHE A 1102 10.50 -41.03 6.35
CA PHE A 1102 10.65 -39.75 7.06
C PHE A 1102 10.64 -38.64 6.02
N THR A 1103 9.53 -37.90 5.96
CA THR A 1103 9.33 -36.83 4.97
C THR A 1103 9.47 -35.47 5.63
N VAL A 1104 10.33 -34.62 5.08
CA VAL A 1104 10.50 -33.22 5.49
C VAL A 1104 9.95 -32.33 4.39
N VAL A 1105 9.10 -31.37 4.75
CA VAL A 1105 8.57 -30.37 3.82
C VAL A 1105 8.93 -28.99 4.31
N ALA A 1106 9.71 -28.24 3.52
CA ALA A 1106 9.98 -26.83 3.75
C ALA A 1106 9.09 -25.99 2.83
N ASP A 1107 8.15 -25.22 3.40
CA ASP A 1107 7.26 -24.33 2.64
C ASP A 1107 6.83 -23.12 3.50
N TYR A 1108 6.14 -22.16 2.89
CA TYR A 1108 5.58 -20.99 3.57
C TYR A 1108 4.29 -21.33 4.34
N PHE A 1109 3.56 -22.36 3.92
CA PHE A 1109 2.24 -22.70 4.43
C PHE A 1109 2.11 -24.20 4.70
N MET A 1110 1.11 -24.57 5.50
CA MET A 1110 0.69 -25.96 5.66
C MET A 1110 -0.03 -26.46 4.39
N THR A 1111 0.75 -26.85 3.37
CA THR A 1111 0.28 -27.37 2.08
C THR A 1111 -0.29 -28.80 2.19
N GLU A 1112 -0.92 -29.30 1.12
CA GLU A 1112 -1.40 -30.69 1.10
C GLU A 1112 -0.24 -31.69 1.23
N THR A 1113 0.90 -31.41 0.59
CA THR A 1113 2.14 -32.19 0.82
C THR A 1113 2.67 -32.03 2.25
N ALA A 1114 2.66 -30.83 2.84
CA ALA A 1114 3.13 -30.63 4.22
C ALA A 1114 2.28 -31.38 5.26
N LYS A 1115 0.97 -31.53 5.05
CA LYS A 1115 0.09 -32.31 5.95
C LYS A 1115 0.49 -33.78 6.07
N LEU A 1116 1.10 -34.35 5.03
CA LEU A 1116 1.61 -35.73 5.02
C LEU A 1116 3.04 -35.87 5.55
N ALA A 1117 3.74 -34.75 5.80
CA ALA A 1117 5.11 -34.76 6.27
C ALA A 1117 5.23 -35.30 7.70
N SER A 1118 6.43 -35.81 8.02
CA SER A 1118 6.86 -36.10 9.39
C SER A 1118 7.35 -34.84 10.09
N LEU A 1119 7.99 -33.93 9.36
CA LEU A 1119 8.54 -32.66 9.84
C LEU A 1119 8.26 -31.56 8.82
N VAL A 1120 7.79 -30.40 9.28
CA VAL A 1120 7.58 -29.21 8.46
C VAL A 1120 8.52 -28.10 8.91
N LEU A 1121 9.22 -27.49 7.96
CA LEU A 1121 10.11 -26.34 8.18
C LEU A 1121 9.48 -25.08 7.58
N PRO A 1122 9.26 -24.01 8.36
CA PRO A 1122 8.78 -22.75 7.81
C PRO A 1122 9.88 -22.08 6.98
N MET A 1123 9.54 -21.60 5.78
CA MET A 1123 10.49 -20.86 4.94
C MET A 1123 10.26 -19.34 4.97
N ALA A 1124 11.36 -18.60 4.86
CA ALA A 1124 11.37 -17.17 4.56
C ALA A 1124 10.96 -16.92 3.10
N PHE A 1125 10.25 -15.83 2.82
CA PHE A 1125 9.98 -15.39 1.45
C PHE A 1125 11.28 -14.98 0.75
N PRO A 1126 11.32 -14.96 -0.60
CA PRO A 1126 12.55 -14.63 -1.31
C PRO A 1126 13.09 -13.24 -0.93
N PHE A 1127 12.24 -12.22 -0.85
CA PHE A 1127 12.62 -10.86 -0.45
C PHE A 1127 12.98 -10.71 1.05
N GLU A 1128 12.84 -11.76 1.86
CA GLU A 1128 13.34 -11.79 3.25
C GLU A 1128 14.73 -12.44 3.35
N THR A 1129 15.12 -13.23 2.34
CA THR A 1129 16.43 -13.88 2.27
C THR A 1129 17.37 -13.15 1.30
N GLY A 1130 16.85 -12.55 0.23
CA GLY A 1130 17.62 -12.02 -0.89
C GLY A 1130 18.21 -13.13 -1.76
N GLY A 1131 18.84 -12.76 -2.88
CA GLY A 1131 19.56 -13.71 -3.74
C GLY A 1131 19.33 -13.43 -5.23
N THR A 1132 19.43 -14.48 -6.04
CA THR A 1132 19.30 -14.37 -7.50
C THR A 1132 18.30 -15.37 -8.09
N PHE A 1133 17.67 -14.96 -9.19
CA PHE A 1133 16.90 -15.85 -10.07
C PHE A 1133 17.48 -15.82 -11.49
N THR A 1134 17.52 -16.96 -12.16
CA THR A 1134 17.79 -17.07 -13.59
C THR A 1134 16.49 -17.24 -14.37
N ASN A 1135 16.21 -16.29 -15.25
CA ASN A 1135 15.00 -16.29 -16.07
C ASN A 1135 15.15 -17.15 -17.35
N THR A 1136 14.09 -17.20 -18.17
CA THR A 1136 14.07 -17.99 -19.42
C THR A 1136 15.09 -17.55 -20.48
N GLN A 1137 15.56 -16.31 -20.40
CA GLN A 1137 16.60 -15.74 -21.28
C GLN A 1137 18.02 -15.95 -20.71
N ARG A 1138 18.14 -16.74 -19.63
CA ARG A 1138 19.38 -16.96 -18.88
C ARG A 1138 20.02 -15.71 -18.29
N VAL A 1139 19.21 -14.69 -18.07
CA VAL A 1139 19.66 -13.50 -17.33
C VAL A 1139 19.53 -13.79 -15.84
N ILE A 1140 20.65 -13.74 -15.14
CA ILE A 1140 20.70 -13.79 -13.67
C ILE A 1140 20.31 -12.41 -13.14
N GLN A 1141 19.23 -12.35 -12.36
CA GLN A 1141 18.70 -11.13 -11.78
C GLN A 1141 18.85 -11.17 -10.26
N ASN A 1142 19.55 -10.16 -9.72
CA ASN A 1142 19.78 -10.01 -8.28
C ASN A 1142 18.67 -9.15 -7.63
N PHE A 1143 18.31 -9.49 -6.40
CA PHE A 1143 17.46 -8.70 -5.51
C PHE A 1143 17.91 -8.87 -4.05
N ASN A 1144 17.72 -7.81 -3.25
CA ASN A 1144 18.15 -7.80 -1.86
C ASN A 1144 17.11 -8.40 -0.92
N ALA A 1145 17.55 -8.71 0.30
CA ALA A 1145 16.65 -8.88 1.43
C ALA A 1145 16.18 -7.49 1.90
N GLU A 1146 14.88 -7.23 1.79
CA GLU A 1146 14.26 -5.93 2.07
C GLU A 1146 13.37 -5.98 3.33
N MET A 1147 13.03 -7.19 3.80
CA MET A 1147 12.26 -7.43 5.02
C MET A 1147 12.97 -8.45 5.92
N LYS A 1148 12.74 -8.37 7.23
CA LYS A 1148 13.25 -9.38 8.16
C LYS A 1148 12.37 -10.64 8.11
N PRO A 1149 12.96 -11.85 8.16
CA PRO A 1149 12.18 -13.08 8.13
C PRO A 1149 11.34 -13.23 9.40
N LYS A 1150 10.02 -13.34 9.25
CA LYS A 1150 9.09 -13.59 10.38
C LYS A 1150 9.31 -14.95 11.06
N THR A 1151 9.96 -15.88 10.37
CA THR A 1151 10.38 -17.20 10.89
C THR A 1151 11.57 -17.12 11.84
N GLY A 1152 12.17 -15.94 12.02
CA GLY A 1152 13.38 -15.71 12.83
C GLY A 1152 14.68 -16.15 12.17
N LYS A 1153 14.64 -16.87 11.04
CA LYS A 1153 15.80 -17.31 10.25
C LYS A 1153 15.54 -17.16 8.75
N THR A 1154 16.55 -16.65 8.03
CA THR A 1154 16.61 -16.73 6.57
C THR A 1154 16.74 -18.19 6.12
N ASN A 1155 16.40 -18.47 4.86
CA ASN A 1155 16.51 -19.84 4.36
C ASN A 1155 17.97 -20.34 4.32
N ILE A 1156 18.95 -19.44 4.13
CA ILE A 1156 20.38 -19.81 4.22
C ILE A 1156 20.78 -20.21 5.64
N GLU A 1157 20.25 -19.52 6.67
CA GLU A 1157 20.50 -19.92 8.07
C GLU A 1157 19.89 -21.27 8.41
N VAL A 1158 18.71 -21.60 7.84
CA VAL A 1158 18.10 -22.92 7.96
C VAL A 1158 19.00 -23.99 7.32
N LEU A 1159 19.51 -23.73 6.11
CA LEU A 1159 20.42 -24.65 5.41
C LEU A 1159 21.78 -24.77 6.12
N ASN A 1160 22.30 -23.69 6.72
CA ASN A 1160 23.49 -23.72 7.57
C ASN A 1160 23.29 -24.62 8.79
N GLY A 1161 22.13 -24.57 9.43
CA GLY A 1161 21.78 -25.44 10.54
C GLY A 1161 21.82 -26.92 10.16
N ILE A 1162 21.27 -27.27 8.99
CA ILE A 1162 21.34 -28.65 8.45
C ILE A 1162 22.78 -29.02 8.10
N ALA A 1163 23.51 -28.16 7.39
CA ALA A 1163 24.88 -28.42 6.94
C ALA A 1163 25.86 -28.63 8.11
N ALA A 1164 25.70 -27.87 9.20
CA ALA A 1164 26.54 -27.95 10.38
C ALA A 1164 26.45 -29.32 11.08
N GLU A 1165 25.28 -29.97 11.07
CA GLU A 1165 25.08 -31.31 11.65
C GLU A 1165 25.89 -32.43 10.94
N PHE A 1166 26.40 -32.13 9.74
CA PHE A 1166 27.27 -33.01 8.93
C PHE A 1166 28.70 -32.49 8.81
N GLY A 1167 29.07 -31.43 9.53
CA GLY A 1167 30.41 -30.85 9.50
C GLY A 1167 30.78 -30.16 8.19
N LEU A 1168 29.80 -29.75 7.37
CA LEU A 1168 30.06 -28.89 6.22
C LEU A 1168 30.33 -27.45 6.67
N ASN A 1169 31.21 -26.76 5.95
CA ASN A 1169 31.43 -25.33 6.14
C ASN A 1169 30.15 -24.55 5.84
N THR A 1170 29.74 -23.70 6.78
CA THR A 1170 28.59 -22.82 6.64
C THR A 1170 28.96 -21.55 5.89
N PHE A 1171 27.94 -20.88 5.34
CA PHE A 1171 28.10 -19.61 4.64
C PHE A 1171 27.62 -18.43 5.50
N SER A 1172 28.30 -17.30 5.42
CA SER A 1172 27.91 -16.08 6.13
C SER A 1172 26.92 -15.21 5.35
N SER A 1173 26.87 -15.36 4.01
CA SER A 1173 26.01 -14.55 3.14
C SER A 1173 25.69 -15.22 1.79
N ASN A 1174 24.64 -14.74 1.12
CA ASN A 1174 24.29 -15.15 -0.25
C ASN A 1174 25.44 -14.92 -1.25
N ASN A 1175 26.21 -13.85 -1.07
CA ASN A 1175 27.32 -13.51 -1.96
C ASN A 1175 28.44 -14.56 -1.90
N GLU A 1176 28.72 -15.14 -0.72
CA GLU A 1176 29.70 -16.23 -0.62
C GLU A 1176 29.24 -17.47 -1.39
N ILE A 1177 27.95 -17.81 -1.28
CA ILE A 1177 27.34 -18.94 -1.99
C ILE A 1177 27.43 -18.70 -3.50
N PHE A 1178 27.02 -17.50 -3.95
CA PHE A 1178 27.07 -17.11 -5.35
C PHE A 1178 28.51 -17.13 -5.89
N ASN A 1179 29.50 -16.64 -5.15
CA ASN A 1179 30.90 -16.68 -5.55
C ASN A 1179 31.44 -18.11 -5.67
N GLU A 1180 31.07 -19.01 -4.74
CA GLU A 1180 31.44 -20.42 -4.83
C GLU A 1180 30.80 -21.07 -6.06
N PHE A 1181 29.52 -20.80 -6.32
CA PHE A 1181 28.81 -21.23 -7.53
C PHE A 1181 29.51 -20.76 -8.82
N ILE A 1182 29.80 -19.46 -8.94
CA ILE A 1182 30.49 -18.89 -10.09
C ILE A 1182 31.86 -19.53 -10.32
N SER A 1183 32.58 -19.89 -9.25
CA SER A 1183 33.90 -20.53 -9.36
C SER A 1183 33.87 -21.89 -10.08
N ILE A 1184 32.71 -22.56 -10.09
CA ILE A 1184 32.49 -23.85 -10.77
C ILE A 1184 32.14 -23.65 -12.27
N LEU A 1185 31.66 -22.46 -12.64
CA LEU A 1185 31.23 -22.14 -14.01
C LEU A 1185 32.39 -21.92 -15.00
N ALA A 1186 33.63 -21.72 -14.54
CA ALA A 1186 34.74 -21.15 -15.32
C ALA A 1186 35.21 -21.96 -16.57
N GLU A 1187 34.84 -23.23 -16.69
CA GLU A 1187 35.17 -24.04 -17.88
C GLU A 1187 34.02 -24.06 -18.89
N LYS A 1188 34.29 -23.59 -20.12
CA LYS A 1188 33.35 -23.63 -21.24
C LYS A 1188 33.18 -25.08 -21.71
N ASP A 1189 31.95 -25.58 -21.67
CA ASP A 1189 31.60 -26.84 -22.31
C ASP A 1189 31.67 -26.64 -23.84
N ASN A 1190 32.65 -27.27 -24.49
CA ASN A 1190 32.85 -27.22 -25.93
C ASN A 1190 32.11 -28.35 -26.67
N SER A 1191 31.16 -29.03 -26.01
CA SER A 1191 30.35 -30.05 -26.69
C SER A 1191 29.50 -29.43 -27.79
N MET A 1192 29.66 -29.95 -29.00
CA MET A 1192 28.80 -29.61 -30.12
C MET A 1192 27.39 -30.16 -29.87
N PRO A 1193 26.32 -29.42 -30.21
CA PRO A 1193 24.97 -29.95 -30.14
C PRO A 1193 24.83 -31.21 -31.02
N THR A 1194 24.04 -32.16 -30.59
CA THR A 1194 23.85 -33.44 -31.29
C THR A 1194 22.40 -33.59 -31.74
N PHE A 1195 22.20 -34.04 -32.98
CA PHE A 1195 20.88 -34.44 -33.49
C PHE A 1195 20.39 -35.68 -32.75
N GLU A 1196 19.19 -35.63 -32.18
CA GLU A 1196 18.56 -36.77 -31.50
C GLU A 1196 17.27 -37.16 -32.21
N TYR A 1197 17.16 -38.43 -32.58
CA TYR A 1197 15.93 -38.99 -33.15
C TYR A 1197 14.90 -39.29 -32.04
N THR A 1198 13.64 -38.91 -32.26
CA THR A 1198 12.53 -39.22 -31.34
C THR A 1198 11.51 -40.14 -32.00
N ASN A 1199 11.03 -41.16 -31.25
CA ASN A 1199 10.08 -42.16 -31.78
C ASN A 1199 8.62 -41.70 -31.72
N SER A 1200 8.26 -40.93 -30.69
CA SER A 1200 6.90 -40.47 -30.45
C SER A 1200 6.89 -39.20 -29.60
N ASP A 1201 5.73 -38.53 -29.53
CA ASP A 1201 5.50 -37.49 -28.54
C ASP A 1201 5.51 -38.08 -27.11
N ASN A 1202 5.84 -37.27 -26.10
CA ASN A 1202 5.98 -37.69 -24.70
C ASN A 1202 5.53 -36.63 -23.68
N LEU A 1203 4.48 -35.87 -23.99
CA LEU A 1203 3.95 -34.88 -23.05
C LEU A 1203 3.46 -35.56 -21.76
N ASN A 1204 4.28 -35.52 -20.71
CA ASN A 1204 3.96 -36.07 -19.40
C ASN A 1204 3.98 -34.93 -18.36
N LYS A 1205 2.78 -34.42 -18.06
CA LYS A 1205 2.58 -33.33 -17.09
C LYS A 1205 1.85 -33.88 -15.88
N LEU A 1206 2.56 -34.08 -14.78
CA LEU A 1206 1.99 -34.62 -13.54
C LEU A 1206 1.41 -33.54 -12.62
N PHE A 1207 2.00 -32.34 -12.66
CA PHE A 1207 1.68 -31.25 -11.73
C PHE A 1207 1.31 -29.96 -12.46
N LEU A 1208 0.28 -29.28 -11.97
CA LEU A 1208 -0.06 -27.92 -12.35
C LEU A 1208 0.94 -26.94 -11.72
N PHE A 1209 1.09 -25.78 -12.35
CA PHE A 1209 1.92 -24.67 -11.86
C PHE A 1209 3.36 -25.06 -11.47
N GLY A 1210 3.88 -26.16 -12.03
CA GLY A 1210 5.23 -26.59 -11.74
C GLY A 1210 5.48 -27.04 -10.31
N ALA A 1211 4.49 -27.68 -9.69
CA ALA A 1211 4.50 -28.10 -8.28
C ALA A 1211 4.57 -26.95 -7.27
N ASP A 1212 4.17 -25.72 -7.62
CA ASP A 1212 4.17 -24.57 -6.72
C ASP A 1212 2.77 -24.21 -6.22
N ASN A 1213 2.59 -24.27 -4.89
CA ASN A 1213 1.36 -23.91 -4.21
C ASN A 1213 0.95 -22.44 -4.38
N LEU A 1214 1.88 -21.49 -4.62
CA LEU A 1214 1.50 -20.08 -4.82
C LEU A 1214 0.69 -19.88 -6.10
N GLY A 1215 1.02 -20.63 -7.15
CA GLY A 1215 0.24 -20.64 -8.40
C GLY A 1215 -1.18 -21.14 -8.18
N LEU A 1216 -1.33 -22.22 -7.39
CA LEU A 1216 -2.61 -22.79 -7.03
C LEU A 1216 -3.43 -21.85 -6.14
N ARG A 1217 -2.82 -21.25 -5.11
CA ARG A 1217 -3.46 -20.26 -4.22
C ARG A 1217 -4.01 -19.08 -4.99
N PHE A 1218 -3.22 -18.50 -5.90
CA PHE A 1218 -3.69 -17.39 -6.73
C PHE A 1218 -4.83 -17.81 -7.68
N TYR A 1219 -4.75 -19.02 -8.24
CA TYR A 1219 -5.83 -19.56 -9.07
C TYR A 1219 -7.13 -19.72 -8.27
N ASN A 1220 -7.08 -20.37 -7.09
CA ASN A 1220 -8.23 -20.56 -6.22
C ASN A 1220 -8.81 -19.22 -5.76
N GLN A 1221 -7.96 -18.28 -5.31
CA GLN A 1221 -8.38 -16.93 -4.94
C GLN A 1221 -9.14 -16.24 -6.09
N THR A 1222 -8.65 -16.36 -7.32
CA THR A 1222 -9.32 -15.78 -8.49
C THR A 1222 -10.70 -16.41 -8.70
N GLN A 1223 -10.85 -17.71 -8.49
CA GLN A 1223 -12.14 -18.39 -8.60
C GLN A 1223 -13.10 -18.03 -7.46
N ASP A 1224 -12.58 -17.89 -6.24
CA ASP A 1224 -13.39 -17.58 -5.06
C ASP A 1224 -13.87 -16.14 -5.07
N LEU A 1225 -13.04 -15.18 -5.50
CA LEU A 1225 -13.47 -13.78 -5.65
C LEU A 1225 -14.42 -13.56 -6.84
N ALA A 1226 -14.41 -14.45 -7.83
CA ALA A 1226 -15.30 -14.37 -8.98
C ALA A 1226 -16.70 -14.96 -8.71
N LYS A 1227 -16.84 -15.76 -7.64
CA LYS A 1227 -18.12 -16.27 -7.14
C LYS A 1227 -18.71 -15.27 -6.16
#